data_AF-A0A0R2X6T9-F1
#
_entry.id   AF-A0A0R2X6T9-F1
#
_cell.length_a   1.000
_cell.length_b   1.000
_cell.length_c   1.000
_cell.angle_alpha   90.00
_cell.angle_beta   90.00
_cell.angle_gamma   90.00
#
_symmetry.space_group_name_H-M   'P 1'
#
loop_
_entity.id
_entity.type
_entity.pdbx_description
1 polymer ?
#
loop_
_entity_poly.entity_id
_entity_poly.type
_entity_poly.pdbx_seq_one_letter_code
_entity_poly.pdbx_strand_id
1 'polypeptide(L)'
;LAANQLGTNVSIRWNVTNNANFGYFVLMGQNQTVGNLDPGTDAARAVIENTESETSVGNSILTVHQTSDLVFPGFIRNTSTGSGTLGLVKDGSGKLTLTGANITYTGTTTVNEGTLVLSNATAYASASTVQGTGILRVSGSIGPGASITVTNGGTVEGSGEIPSLSIRSNGLVKIGSASTNSAGAWDTGGTISFSDGSKIDVTGLSLSQQPYVLIRGSSVSGTPILQGATGFTVANSGNSITLTPVLDSDGDGLNDGQEIVLGTNPNLADTDGDGVPDGQETSLGSSPTDAMSMPKTKVVYWGQTLNTNAAANIPTNLPSDIVKISAGGTFAVALSSAGRVYAWGNSTNGVTNVPPGATSGVVDVVAGLGFVYARKTNNTIVAWGDSRNLTNLPSNNIIKIVAGRDQGLLLDSTGKVTQRGPNNSGTANVNTDSNWQSGVTDIGAAIYNHIALKNGAAIVTGIANHNARVVPTEAASNVKSVYAHGGSTLTAILSNNQIVMWGKNDTVQVVGLKNLVDAGSLPGVTVTRYATGTQNDAQLVLSQSNDPTIRKFFSTHGYWTGLLDRDGKLHAWGASWAVPNSPVPAAMASNVVAAAGGENFALALVLDQDGDGLADNVETGTDTYVSVNNTGTDPLDDDSDNDGLNDGEEVITYGTNPVSEDTDGDGVNDKAEVDYGTSPTVSTVFNRLINGSFEDGTEKPSPGGNLPTHQDNVPGWKTT
;
A
#
# COMPACT_ATOMS: atom_id res chain seq x y z
N LEU A 1 4.73 -50.26 29.74
CA LEU A 1 5.92 -49.71 29.03
C LEU A 1 6.95 -49.29 30.09
N ALA A 2 8.25 -49.38 29.83
CA ALA A 2 9.24 -48.71 30.68
C ALA A 2 9.22 -47.19 30.42
N ALA A 3 9.84 -46.38 31.28
CA ALA A 3 9.96 -44.93 31.10
C ALA A 3 10.56 -44.60 29.72
N ASN A 4 9.97 -43.66 28.96
CA ASN A 4 10.52 -43.06 27.74
C ASN A 4 10.94 -44.06 26.63
N GLN A 5 10.11 -45.05 26.30
CA GLN A 5 10.46 -46.03 25.24
C GLN A 5 10.07 -45.58 23.83
N LEU A 6 9.07 -44.72 23.70
CA LEU A 6 8.65 -44.21 22.39
C LEU A 6 9.48 -42.98 21.99
N GLY A 7 9.64 -42.76 20.68
CA GLY A 7 10.41 -41.65 20.11
C GLY A 7 9.59 -40.81 19.14
N THR A 8 10.17 -39.69 18.69
CA THR A 8 9.55 -38.73 17.76
C THR A 8 9.23 -39.31 16.38
N ASN A 9 9.76 -40.49 16.03
CA ASN A 9 9.42 -41.20 14.80
C ASN A 9 8.25 -42.19 14.96
N VAL A 10 7.64 -42.25 16.14
CA VAL A 10 6.53 -43.18 16.42
C VAL A 10 5.20 -42.46 16.24
N SER A 11 4.37 -42.97 15.33
CA SER A 11 2.97 -42.55 15.20
C SER A 11 2.05 -43.53 15.93
N ILE A 12 1.16 -43.04 16.78
CA ILE A 12 0.12 -43.86 17.41
C ILE A 12 -1.14 -43.79 16.55
N ARG A 13 -1.58 -44.93 16.03
CA ARG A 13 -2.80 -45.05 15.22
C ARG A 13 -3.86 -45.90 15.92
N TRP A 14 -5.08 -45.39 16.02
CA TRP A 14 -6.24 -46.14 16.55
C TRP A 14 -7.05 -46.75 15.41
N ASN A 15 -7.16 -48.08 15.38
CA ASN A 15 -7.98 -48.81 14.42
C ASN A 15 -9.14 -49.51 15.15
N VAL A 16 -10.18 -48.76 15.47
CA VAL A 16 -11.38 -49.27 16.15
C VAL A 16 -12.35 -49.77 15.07
N THR A 17 -12.48 -51.09 14.93
CA THR A 17 -13.27 -51.73 13.85
C THR A 17 -14.71 -52.06 14.25
N ASN A 18 -15.10 -51.84 15.51
CA ASN A 18 -16.38 -52.22 16.09
C ASN A 18 -16.97 -51.12 16.98
N ASN A 19 -18.21 -50.70 16.66
CA ASN A 19 -18.95 -49.57 17.28
C ASN A 19 -19.26 -49.71 18.79
N ALA A 20 -18.69 -50.66 19.51
CA ALA A 20 -18.91 -50.88 20.95
C ALA A 20 -17.68 -50.61 21.83
N ASN A 21 -16.45 -50.53 21.27
CA ASN A 21 -15.22 -50.49 22.08
C ASN A 21 -14.47 -49.16 21.95
N PHE A 22 -13.70 -48.81 22.99
CA PHE A 22 -12.71 -47.72 22.99
C PHE A 22 -11.31 -48.29 22.74
N GLY A 23 -10.44 -47.53 22.08
CA GLY A 23 -9.04 -47.92 21.92
C GLY A 23 -8.16 -47.14 22.90
N TYR A 24 -7.38 -47.85 23.72
CA TYR A 24 -6.65 -47.26 24.84
C TYR A 24 -5.14 -47.22 24.60
N PHE A 25 -4.53 -46.10 24.97
CA PHE A 25 -3.09 -45.93 25.13
C PHE A 25 -2.80 -45.48 26.56
N VAL A 26 -2.18 -46.35 27.36
CA VAL A 26 -2.10 -46.16 28.82
C VAL A 26 -0.65 -46.01 29.29
N LEU A 27 -0.40 -44.92 30.00
CA LEU A 27 0.95 -44.47 30.37
C LEU A 27 1.47 -45.12 31.65
N MET A 28 0.58 -45.50 32.59
CA MET A 28 0.92 -46.21 33.84
C MET A 28 2.01 -45.52 34.68
N GLY A 29 1.95 -44.20 34.82
CA GLY A 29 2.94 -43.42 35.56
C GLY A 29 4.29 -43.26 34.85
N GLN A 30 4.35 -43.49 33.53
CA GLN A 30 5.55 -43.35 32.72
C GLN A 30 5.42 -42.21 31.71
N ASN A 31 6.46 -41.39 31.61
CA ASN A 31 6.59 -40.40 30.54
C ASN A 31 6.75 -41.10 29.18
N GLN A 32 6.13 -40.55 28.14
CA GLN A 32 6.24 -41.04 26.77
C GLN A 32 6.39 -39.88 25.79
N THR A 33 7.16 -40.08 24.72
CA THR A 33 7.29 -39.15 23.59
C THR A 33 6.83 -39.83 22.32
N VAL A 34 5.99 -39.16 21.55
CA VAL A 34 5.48 -39.66 20.26
C VAL A 34 5.67 -38.60 19.19
N GLY A 35 5.82 -39.02 17.94
CA GLY A 35 5.83 -38.14 16.78
C GLY A 35 4.44 -37.62 16.48
N ASN A 36 3.59 -38.52 15.98
CA ASN A 36 2.25 -38.15 15.54
C ASN A 36 1.17 -38.90 16.31
N LEU A 37 0.06 -38.21 16.56
CA LEU A 37 -1.21 -38.86 16.86
C LEU A 37 -1.96 -39.06 15.54
N ASP A 38 -2.47 -40.25 15.28
CA ASP A 38 -3.33 -40.55 14.14
C ASP A 38 -4.62 -41.16 14.69
N PRO A 39 -5.71 -40.39 14.82
CA PRO A 39 -6.91 -40.89 15.45
C PRO A 39 -7.65 -41.94 14.59
N GLY A 40 -7.21 -42.19 13.35
CA GLY A 40 -7.77 -43.23 12.49
C GLY A 40 -9.22 -42.95 12.06
N THR A 41 -9.97 -44.01 11.76
CA THR A 41 -11.30 -43.92 11.13
C THR A 41 -12.45 -43.64 12.10
N ASP A 42 -12.30 -43.92 13.40
CA ASP A 42 -13.28 -43.60 14.46
C ASP A 42 -12.60 -42.80 15.58
N ALA A 43 -12.17 -41.60 15.19
CA ALA A 43 -11.29 -40.71 15.94
C ALA A 43 -11.80 -40.31 17.33
N ALA A 44 -13.13 -40.32 17.55
CA ALA A 44 -13.75 -39.93 18.80
C ALA A 44 -13.59 -40.97 19.93
N ARG A 45 -13.08 -42.17 19.62
CA ARG A 45 -12.94 -43.29 20.57
C ARG A 45 -11.50 -43.61 20.95
N ALA A 46 -10.54 -42.82 20.47
CA ALA A 46 -9.16 -42.88 20.90
C ALA A 46 -9.06 -42.35 22.34
N VAL A 47 -8.49 -43.13 23.26
CA VAL A 47 -8.31 -42.76 24.66
C VAL A 47 -6.83 -42.82 25.00
N ILE A 48 -6.31 -41.72 25.53
CA ILE A 48 -5.00 -41.65 26.17
C ILE A 48 -5.23 -41.40 27.67
N GLU A 49 -4.70 -42.27 28.52
CA GLU A 49 -4.89 -42.13 29.96
C GLU A 49 -3.69 -42.58 30.79
N ASN A 50 -3.61 -42.09 32.03
CA ASN A 50 -2.55 -42.49 32.94
C ASN A 50 -2.80 -43.84 33.62
N THR A 51 -4.06 -44.15 33.97
CA THR A 51 -4.41 -45.41 34.64
C THR A 51 -5.81 -45.92 34.26
N GLU A 52 -5.91 -47.24 34.07
CA GLU A 52 -7.12 -47.98 33.67
C GLU A 52 -8.04 -48.35 34.86
N SER A 53 -7.56 -48.25 36.10
CA SER A 53 -8.31 -48.64 37.31
C SER A 53 -7.73 -48.00 38.58
N GLU A 54 -8.40 -48.19 39.73
CA GLU A 54 -8.17 -47.61 41.08
C GLU A 54 -6.77 -47.86 41.70
N THR A 55 -5.81 -48.31 40.91
CA THR A 55 -4.41 -48.49 41.28
C THR A 55 -3.68 -47.15 41.27
N SER A 56 -3.04 -46.81 42.39
CA SER A 56 -2.13 -45.66 42.51
C SER A 56 -0.96 -45.79 41.53
N VAL A 57 -0.92 -44.95 40.50
CA VAL A 57 0.22 -44.81 39.57
C VAL A 57 0.95 -43.47 39.79
N GLY A 58 2.20 -43.38 39.35
CA GLY A 58 2.97 -42.14 39.38
C GLY A 58 2.46 -41.06 38.41
N ASN A 59 3.16 -39.92 38.39
CA ASN A 59 2.92 -38.85 37.41
C ASN A 59 3.47 -39.25 36.04
N SER A 60 2.76 -38.87 34.98
CA SER A 60 3.18 -39.08 33.59
C SER A 60 3.13 -37.79 32.80
N ILE A 61 4.00 -37.68 31.80
CA ILE A 61 3.99 -36.63 30.79
C ILE A 61 3.90 -37.29 29.42
N LEU A 62 2.93 -36.87 28.61
CA LEU A 62 2.88 -37.18 27.19
C LEU A 62 3.50 -36.03 26.40
N THR A 63 4.59 -36.30 25.67
CA THR A 63 5.18 -35.36 24.70
C THR A 63 4.73 -35.73 23.29
N VAL A 64 4.15 -34.79 22.56
CA VAL A 64 3.67 -34.96 21.19
C VAL A 64 4.46 -34.02 20.28
N HIS A 65 5.37 -34.58 19.49
CA HIS A 65 6.23 -33.87 18.53
C HIS A 65 5.56 -33.80 17.15
N GLN A 66 4.40 -33.14 17.12
CA GLN A 66 3.55 -33.07 15.93
C GLN A 66 4.13 -32.08 14.92
N THR A 67 4.52 -32.54 13.73
CA THR A 67 5.09 -31.69 12.65
C THR A 67 4.09 -31.29 11.58
N SER A 68 2.95 -31.99 11.47
CA SER A 68 1.85 -31.66 10.56
C SER A 68 0.56 -31.30 11.30
N ASP A 69 -0.35 -30.59 10.66
CA ASP A 69 -1.62 -30.20 11.30
C ASP A 69 -2.54 -31.41 11.55
N LEU A 70 -3.08 -31.49 12.78
CA LEU A 70 -3.91 -32.59 13.25
C LEU A 70 -5.06 -32.11 14.14
N VAL A 71 -6.21 -32.76 13.97
CA VAL A 71 -7.33 -32.69 14.92
C VAL A 71 -7.44 -34.04 15.65
N PHE A 72 -7.35 -34.02 16.98
CA PHE A 72 -7.57 -35.17 17.86
C PHE A 72 -8.88 -35.01 18.64
N PRO A 73 -9.97 -35.68 18.22
CA PRO A 73 -11.28 -35.59 18.87
C PRO A 73 -11.46 -36.62 20.00
N GLY A 74 -10.43 -37.41 20.32
CA GLY A 74 -10.45 -38.42 21.37
C GLY A 74 -10.32 -37.86 22.80
N PHE A 75 -10.02 -38.75 23.75
CA PHE A 75 -9.91 -38.47 25.18
C PHE A 75 -8.44 -38.38 25.59
N ILE A 76 -8.08 -37.39 26.40
CA ILE A 76 -6.81 -37.34 27.14
C ILE A 76 -7.17 -37.06 28.59
N ARG A 77 -6.98 -38.05 29.48
CA ARG A 77 -7.56 -37.99 30.82
C ARG A 77 -6.73 -38.68 31.88
N ASN A 78 -7.05 -38.36 33.13
CA ASN A 78 -6.66 -39.12 34.30
C ASN A 78 -7.92 -39.58 35.05
N THR A 79 -8.05 -40.87 35.35
CA THR A 79 -9.27 -41.39 36.00
C THR A 79 -9.31 -40.99 37.48
N SER A 80 -10.51 -40.70 38.00
CA SER A 80 -10.74 -39.91 39.22
C SER A 80 -10.36 -40.57 40.55
N THR A 81 -9.81 -41.79 40.54
CA THR A 81 -9.53 -42.59 41.76
C THR A 81 -8.04 -42.85 41.99
N GLY A 82 -7.16 -42.49 41.04
CA GLY A 82 -5.69 -42.62 41.17
C GLY A 82 -5.00 -41.33 41.63
N SER A 83 -3.89 -41.45 42.37
CA SER A 83 -3.13 -40.35 42.99
C SER A 83 -2.13 -39.62 42.06
N GLY A 84 -1.92 -40.11 40.83
CA GLY A 84 -0.98 -39.54 39.86
C GLY A 84 -1.56 -38.41 39.02
N THR A 85 -0.75 -37.77 38.18
CA THR A 85 -1.16 -36.73 37.21
C THR A 85 -0.77 -37.09 35.78
N LEU A 86 -1.46 -36.49 34.80
CA LEU A 86 -1.10 -36.56 33.38
C LEU A 86 -0.81 -35.16 32.86
N GLY A 87 0.44 -34.87 32.53
CA GLY A 87 0.86 -33.65 31.84
C GLY A 87 0.99 -33.83 30.34
N LEU A 88 0.99 -32.72 29.61
CA LEU A 88 1.09 -32.68 28.15
C LEU A 88 2.23 -31.74 27.74
N VAL A 89 3.08 -32.17 26.83
CA VAL A 89 4.06 -31.31 26.14
C VAL A 89 3.73 -31.34 24.66
N LYS A 90 3.42 -30.18 24.09
CA LYS A 90 3.31 -29.98 22.65
C LYS A 90 4.64 -29.47 22.11
N ASP A 91 5.16 -30.20 21.13
CA ASP A 91 6.40 -29.92 20.44
C ASP A 91 6.24 -30.12 18.92
N GLY A 92 7.22 -29.72 18.13
CA GLY A 92 7.19 -29.77 16.66
C GLY A 92 6.34 -28.67 16.03
N SER A 93 6.63 -28.36 14.76
CA SER A 93 6.10 -27.18 14.05
C SER A 93 4.59 -27.20 13.75
N GLY A 94 3.95 -28.38 13.77
CA GLY A 94 2.56 -28.54 13.35
C GLY A 94 1.53 -28.07 14.38
N LYS A 95 0.27 -27.94 13.95
CA LYS A 95 -0.88 -27.63 14.79
C LYS A 95 -1.54 -28.87 15.36
N LEU A 96 -1.66 -28.97 16.69
CA LEU A 96 -2.45 -30.01 17.36
C LEU A 96 -3.73 -29.39 17.92
N THR A 97 -4.88 -29.80 17.39
CA THR A 97 -6.21 -29.34 17.84
C THR A 97 -6.88 -30.42 18.66
N LEU A 98 -7.21 -30.13 19.92
CA LEU A 98 -7.94 -31.06 20.80
C LEU A 98 -9.42 -30.64 20.87
N THR A 99 -10.32 -31.49 20.36
CA THR A 99 -11.75 -31.16 20.15
C THR A 99 -12.74 -32.05 20.92
N GLY A 100 -12.26 -33.06 21.67
CA GLY A 100 -13.10 -34.03 22.38
C GLY A 100 -13.72 -33.50 23.69
N ALA A 101 -14.95 -33.94 24.01
CA ALA A 101 -15.74 -33.47 25.16
C ALA A 101 -15.20 -33.87 26.56
N ASN A 102 -14.03 -34.50 26.66
CA ASN A 102 -13.48 -35.05 27.90
C ASN A 102 -11.94 -35.03 27.90
N ILE A 103 -11.36 -33.86 27.64
CA ILE A 103 -9.94 -33.61 27.93
C ILE A 103 -9.86 -33.22 29.41
N THR A 104 -9.46 -34.16 30.27
CA THR A 104 -9.45 -34.02 31.74
C THR A 104 -8.17 -34.50 32.40
N TYR A 105 -7.04 -34.12 31.82
CA TYR A 105 -5.74 -34.39 32.42
C TYR A 105 -5.42 -33.35 33.51
N THR A 106 -4.63 -33.76 34.51
CA THR A 106 -4.45 -33.00 35.77
C THR A 106 -3.02 -32.50 36.02
N GLY A 107 -2.07 -32.82 35.13
CA GLY A 107 -0.68 -32.37 35.19
C GLY A 107 -0.40 -31.23 34.23
N THR A 108 0.78 -30.60 34.34
CA THR A 108 1.14 -29.38 33.62
C THR A 108 1.07 -29.51 32.09
N THR A 109 0.70 -28.43 31.41
CA THR A 109 0.79 -28.31 29.95
C THR A 109 1.97 -27.44 29.56
N THR A 110 2.82 -27.90 28.64
CA THR A 110 3.91 -27.09 28.05
C THR A 110 3.75 -27.04 26.54
N VAL A 111 3.94 -25.87 25.93
CA VAL A 111 3.99 -25.71 24.47
C VAL A 111 5.35 -25.11 24.12
N ASN A 112 6.20 -25.87 23.43
CA ASN A 112 7.55 -25.46 23.04
C ASN A 112 7.60 -24.92 21.60
N GLU A 113 6.87 -25.56 20.69
CA GLU A 113 6.86 -25.27 19.26
C GLU A 113 5.50 -25.60 18.62
N GLY A 114 5.23 -24.96 17.48
CA GLY A 114 3.98 -25.12 16.74
C GLY A 114 2.78 -24.63 17.54
N THR A 115 1.59 -25.10 17.16
CA THR A 115 0.33 -24.61 17.76
C THR A 115 -0.38 -25.70 18.54
N LEU A 116 -0.78 -25.42 19.78
CA LEU A 116 -1.77 -26.20 20.52
C LEU A 116 -3.10 -25.44 20.53
N VAL A 117 -4.15 -26.03 19.95
CA VAL A 117 -5.51 -25.47 19.99
C VAL A 117 -6.36 -26.28 20.94
N LEU A 118 -7.00 -25.59 21.88
CA LEU A 118 -7.91 -26.18 22.85
C LEU A 118 -9.31 -25.63 22.60
N SER A 119 -10.22 -26.48 22.14
CA SER A 119 -11.63 -26.16 21.95
C SER A 119 -12.48 -26.99 22.91
N ASN A 120 -13.27 -26.33 23.76
CA ASN A 120 -14.21 -26.98 24.70
C ASN A 120 -13.58 -27.91 25.78
N ALA A 121 -12.30 -27.75 26.11
CA ALA A 121 -11.67 -28.53 27.18
C ALA A 121 -12.10 -28.04 28.58
N THR A 122 -12.88 -28.83 29.30
CA THR A 122 -13.39 -28.51 30.65
C THR A 122 -12.41 -28.78 31.79
N ALA A 123 -11.19 -29.21 31.50
CA ALA A 123 -10.20 -29.45 32.54
C ALA A 123 -8.82 -28.99 32.12
N TYR A 124 -8.42 -27.89 32.73
CA TYR A 124 -7.03 -27.48 32.78
C TYR A 124 -6.42 -27.92 34.09
N ALA A 125 -5.17 -28.32 34.01
CA ALA A 125 -4.29 -28.43 35.16
C ALA A 125 -3.92 -27.04 35.72
N SER A 126 -3.45 -27.04 36.95
CA SER A 126 -3.15 -25.87 37.76
C SER A 126 -2.09 -24.90 37.19
N ALA A 127 -1.25 -25.31 36.22
CA ALA A 127 -0.26 -24.44 35.56
C ALA A 127 0.11 -24.90 34.13
N SER A 128 0.14 -23.95 33.18
CA SER A 128 0.60 -24.15 31.79
C SER A 128 1.77 -23.21 31.45
N THR A 129 2.73 -23.67 30.65
CA THR A 129 3.85 -22.84 30.14
C THR A 129 3.85 -22.82 28.62
N VAL A 130 4.01 -21.65 28.03
CA VAL A 130 4.15 -21.45 26.58
C VAL A 130 5.48 -20.75 26.34
N GLN A 131 6.33 -21.33 25.49
CA GLN A 131 7.69 -20.85 25.27
C GLN A 131 8.20 -21.12 23.86
N GLY A 132 9.37 -20.54 23.52
CA GLY A 132 9.99 -20.73 22.22
C GLY A 132 9.11 -20.14 21.11
N THR A 133 8.90 -20.92 20.04
CA THR A 133 7.95 -20.59 18.97
C THR A 133 6.55 -21.16 19.23
N GLY A 134 6.33 -21.72 20.41
CA GLY A 134 5.07 -22.34 20.81
C GLY A 134 3.91 -21.35 20.88
N ILE A 135 2.77 -21.76 20.33
CA ILE A 135 1.52 -20.99 20.32
C ILE A 135 0.43 -21.78 21.05
N LEU A 136 -0.19 -21.17 22.05
CA LEU A 136 -1.39 -21.71 22.69
C LEU A 136 -2.61 -20.92 22.26
N ARG A 137 -3.53 -21.57 21.53
CA ARG A 137 -4.83 -20.98 21.16
C ARG A 137 -5.92 -21.44 22.12
N VAL A 138 -6.50 -20.47 22.82
CA VAL A 138 -7.60 -20.69 23.76
C VAL A 138 -8.92 -20.30 23.10
N SER A 139 -9.87 -21.23 23.05
CA SER A 139 -11.25 -20.95 22.63
C SER A 139 -12.23 -21.43 23.71
N GLY A 140 -12.76 -20.48 24.49
CA GLY A 140 -13.72 -20.74 25.59
C GLY A 140 -13.18 -20.47 27.00
N SER A 141 -13.98 -20.77 28.03
CA SER A 141 -13.60 -20.59 29.44
C SER A 141 -12.64 -21.68 29.91
N ILE A 142 -11.52 -21.26 30.50
CA ILE A 142 -10.59 -22.13 31.19
C ILE A 142 -11.11 -22.38 32.61
N GLY A 143 -11.11 -23.63 33.08
CA GLY A 143 -11.63 -24.01 34.40
C GLY A 143 -11.00 -23.23 35.58
N PRO A 144 -11.70 -23.11 36.71
CA PRO A 144 -11.25 -22.30 37.85
C PRO A 144 -9.91 -22.82 38.43
N GLY A 145 -8.97 -21.89 38.65
CA GLY A 145 -7.67 -22.19 39.27
C GLY A 145 -6.52 -22.49 38.31
N ALA A 146 -6.74 -22.44 36.99
CA ALA A 146 -5.68 -22.56 36.00
C ALA A 146 -4.83 -21.28 35.90
N SER A 147 -3.52 -21.45 35.75
CA SER A 147 -2.58 -20.37 35.47
C SER A 147 -1.81 -20.63 34.17
N ILE A 148 -1.59 -19.60 33.36
CA ILE A 148 -0.76 -19.67 32.15
C ILE A 148 0.45 -18.76 32.33
N THR A 149 1.63 -19.30 32.06
CA THR A 149 2.88 -18.55 31.95
C THR A 149 3.34 -18.54 30.50
N VAL A 150 3.52 -17.36 29.92
CA VAL A 150 4.06 -17.16 28.58
C VAL A 150 5.45 -16.55 28.71
N THR A 151 6.47 -17.23 28.17
CA THR A 151 7.87 -16.89 28.42
C THR A 151 8.75 -17.17 27.20
N ASN A 152 9.94 -16.58 27.13
CA ASN A 152 10.96 -16.91 26.12
C ASN A 152 10.43 -16.91 24.67
N GLY A 153 9.67 -15.88 24.29
CA GLY A 153 9.10 -15.74 22.94
C GLY A 153 7.79 -16.49 22.66
N GLY A 154 7.31 -17.32 23.60
CA GLY A 154 6.05 -18.04 23.44
C GLY A 154 4.86 -17.10 23.23
N THR A 155 3.80 -17.60 22.60
CA THR A 155 2.61 -16.81 22.26
C THR A 155 1.33 -17.45 22.78
N VAL A 156 0.47 -16.65 23.40
CA VAL A 156 -0.92 -17.05 23.67
C VAL A 156 -1.88 -16.20 22.85
N GLU A 157 -2.91 -16.83 22.27
CA GLU A 157 -3.90 -16.15 21.43
C GLU A 157 -5.31 -16.74 21.60
N GLY A 158 -6.31 -16.01 21.15
CA GLY A 158 -7.72 -16.42 21.20
C GLY A 158 -8.61 -15.49 22.03
N SER A 159 -9.73 -16.02 22.52
CA SER A 159 -10.75 -15.29 23.28
C SER A 159 -11.37 -16.19 24.34
N GLY A 160 -11.43 -15.74 25.59
CA GLY A 160 -12.04 -16.50 26.69
C GLY A 160 -11.65 -15.99 28.07
N GLU A 161 -12.27 -16.57 29.10
CA GLU A 161 -11.95 -16.30 30.51
C GLU A 161 -10.75 -17.16 30.94
N ILE A 162 -9.66 -16.51 31.33
CA ILE A 162 -8.49 -17.18 31.93
C ILE A 162 -8.39 -16.76 33.40
N PRO A 163 -8.20 -17.68 34.37
CA PRO A 163 -8.11 -17.28 35.78
C PRO A 163 -6.83 -16.52 36.13
N SER A 164 -5.67 -16.86 35.57
CA SER A 164 -4.45 -16.07 35.77
C SER A 164 -3.48 -16.20 34.60
N LEU A 165 -2.86 -15.09 34.20
CA LEU A 165 -1.92 -15.01 33.09
C LEU A 165 -0.65 -14.26 33.50
N SER A 166 0.52 -14.85 33.27
CA SER A 166 1.81 -14.21 33.49
C SER A 166 2.61 -14.22 32.20
N ILE A 167 3.00 -13.05 31.72
CA ILE A 167 3.81 -12.90 30.52
C ILE A 167 5.14 -12.30 30.94
N ARG A 168 6.23 -12.88 30.47
CA ARG A 168 7.59 -12.50 30.84
C ARG A 168 8.60 -12.89 29.76
N SER A 169 9.82 -12.41 29.87
CA SER A 169 10.96 -12.82 29.03
C SER A 169 10.61 -12.84 27.53
N ASN A 170 10.11 -11.72 27.01
CA ASN A 170 9.65 -11.56 25.61
C ASN A 170 8.44 -12.43 25.21
N GLY A 171 7.69 -12.97 26.15
CA GLY A 171 6.41 -13.62 25.87
C GLY A 171 5.39 -12.65 25.27
N LEU A 172 4.44 -13.19 24.50
CA LEU A 172 3.52 -12.41 23.69
C LEU A 172 2.06 -12.85 23.90
N VAL A 173 1.16 -11.87 24.03
CA VAL A 173 -0.29 -12.09 23.96
C VAL A 173 -0.81 -11.49 22.67
N LYS A 174 -1.41 -12.31 21.81
CA LYS A 174 -2.04 -11.84 20.58
C LYS A 174 -3.53 -11.62 20.78
N ILE A 175 -3.98 -10.44 20.40
CA ILE A 175 -5.34 -9.95 20.59
C ILE A 175 -6.10 -10.05 19.27
N GLY A 176 -7.12 -10.92 19.22
CA GLY A 176 -7.92 -11.16 18.01
C GLY A 176 -9.12 -10.23 17.82
N SER A 177 -9.42 -9.38 18.81
CA SER A 177 -10.48 -8.36 18.73
C SER A 177 -10.19 -7.20 19.69
N ALA A 178 -10.75 -6.03 19.45
CA ALA A 178 -10.70 -4.93 20.40
C ALA A 178 -12.10 -4.33 20.56
N SER A 179 -12.42 -3.83 21.74
CA SER A 179 -13.72 -3.21 22.01
C SER A 179 -13.57 -1.77 22.46
N THR A 180 -14.49 -0.93 21.98
CA THR A 180 -14.71 0.45 22.43
C THR A 180 -15.64 0.52 23.64
N ASN A 181 -16.26 -0.60 24.02
CA ASN A 181 -17.11 -0.69 25.20
C ASN A 181 -16.37 -1.35 26.37
N SER A 182 -17.04 -1.45 27.51
CA SER A 182 -16.56 -2.17 28.67
C SER A 182 -16.56 -3.70 28.45
N ALA A 183 -16.00 -4.27 27.39
CA ALA A 183 -15.60 -5.69 27.35
C ALA A 183 -14.22 -5.83 26.66
N GLY A 184 -13.20 -6.36 27.32
CA GLY A 184 -11.90 -6.63 26.68
C GLY A 184 -11.95 -7.91 25.85
N ALA A 185 -11.04 -8.09 24.88
CA ALA A 185 -10.92 -9.38 24.17
C ALA A 185 -10.48 -10.53 25.09
N TRP A 186 -9.75 -10.17 26.14
CA TRP A 186 -9.41 -11.02 27.26
C TRP A 186 -10.02 -10.43 28.52
N ASP A 187 -11.10 -11.05 28.99
CA ASP A 187 -11.70 -10.73 30.30
C ASP A 187 -11.35 -11.85 31.27
N THR A 188 -10.37 -11.61 32.14
CA THR A 188 -9.89 -12.59 33.10
C THR A 188 -10.57 -12.36 34.44
N GLY A 189 -11.15 -13.41 35.02
CA GLY A 189 -11.66 -13.36 36.39
C GLY A 189 -10.57 -13.20 37.45
N GLY A 190 -9.28 -13.24 37.09
CA GLY A 190 -8.16 -13.13 38.02
C GLY A 190 -7.01 -12.25 37.54
N THR A 191 -5.76 -12.62 37.87
CA THR A 191 -4.61 -11.70 37.78
C THR A 191 -3.83 -11.82 36.48
N ILE A 192 -3.39 -10.67 35.96
CA ILE A 192 -2.53 -10.57 34.79
C ILE A 192 -1.25 -9.82 35.16
N SER A 193 -0.11 -10.34 34.75
CA SER A 193 1.20 -9.70 34.97
C SER A 193 2.04 -9.68 33.71
N PHE A 194 2.65 -8.54 33.43
CA PHE A 194 3.63 -8.34 32.37
C PHE A 194 4.99 -7.99 33.00
N SER A 195 6.05 -8.68 32.60
CA SER A 195 7.42 -8.33 32.97
C SER A 195 8.40 -8.54 31.81
N ASP A 196 9.64 -8.05 31.94
CA ASP A 196 10.78 -8.43 31.11
C ASP A 196 10.48 -8.59 29.60
N GLY A 197 10.27 -7.47 28.90
CA GLY A 197 10.08 -7.46 27.44
C GLY A 197 8.76 -8.05 26.94
N SER A 198 7.79 -8.30 27.83
CA SER A 198 6.45 -8.76 27.46
C SER A 198 5.79 -7.88 26.39
N LYS A 199 5.10 -8.53 25.46
CA LYS A 199 4.45 -7.88 24.32
C LYS A 199 2.95 -8.15 24.28
N ILE A 200 2.21 -7.17 23.79
CA ILE A 200 0.85 -7.34 23.27
C ILE A 200 0.90 -7.11 21.77
N ASP A 201 0.42 -8.09 21.01
CA ASP A 201 0.30 -8.02 19.56
C ASP A 201 -1.16 -7.76 19.17
N VAL A 202 -1.38 -6.65 18.48
CA VAL A 202 -2.66 -6.23 17.91
C VAL A 202 -2.61 -6.18 16.37
N THR A 203 -1.58 -6.78 15.76
CA THR A 203 -1.43 -6.83 14.31
C THR A 203 -2.68 -7.43 13.67
N GLY A 204 -3.23 -6.74 12.67
CA GLY A 204 -4.44 -7.14 11.95
C GLY A 204 -5.75 -6.62 12.55
N LEU A 205 -5.72 -5.84 13.64
CA LEU A 205 -6.90 -5.12 14.13
C LEU A 205 -7.09 -3.80 13.37
N SER A 206 -8.30 -3.54 12.87
CA SER A 206 -8.70 -2.22 12.37
C SER A 206 -9.11 -1.32 13.53
N LEU A 207 -8.17 -0.52 14.03
CA LEU A 207 -8.39 0.44 15.11
C LEU A 207 -8.70 1.83 14.54
N SER A 208 -9.69 2.52 15.10
CA SER A 208 -10.00 3.92 14.78
C SER A 208 -9.43 4.85 15.85
N GLN A 209 -9.46 6.17 15.61
CA GLN A 209 -9.03 7.21 16.55
C GLN A 209 -9.97 7.33 17.78
N GLN A 210 -10.12 6.24 18.54
CA GLN A 210 -10.91 6.11 19.76
C GLN A 210 -10.16 5.20 20.75
N PRO A 211 -10.40 5.32 22.07
CA PRO A 211 -9.77 4.44 23.05
C PRO A 211 -10.35 3.02 23.01
N TYR A 212 -9.48 2.02 23.19
CA TYR A 212 -9.85 0.61 23.23
C TYR A 212 -9.44 -0.06 24.53
N VAL A 213 -10.23 -1.01 25.02
CA VAL A 213 -9.84 -1.91 26.10
C VAL A 213 -9.39 -3.23 25.49
N LEU A 214 -8.12 -3.60 25.72
CA LEU A 214 -7.57 -4.86 25.19
C LEU A 214 -7.77 -6.01 26.17
N ILE A 215 -7.37 -5.77 27.42
CA ILE A 215 -7.25 -6.79 28.46
C ILE A 215 -7.87 -6.29 29.75
N ARG A 216 -8.55 -7.19 30.46
CA ARG A 216 -9.06 -6.96 31.81
C ARG A 216 -8.78 -8.09 32.76
N GLY A 217 -8.61 -7.73 34.02
CA GLY A 217 -8.41 -8.67 35.12
C GLY A 217 -8.83 -8.05 36.45
N SER A 218 -8.92 -8.90 37.48
CA SER A 218 -9.11 -8.43 38.85
C SER A 218 -7.90 -7.65 39.38
N SER A 219 -6.72 -7.90 38.79
CA SER A 219 -5.51 -7.09 38.95
C SER A 219 -4.64 -7.25 37.72
N VAL A 220 -4.17 -6.15 37.16
CA VAL A 220 -3.28 -6.10 35.99
C VAL A 220 -2.03 -5.31 36.36
N SER A 221 -0.86 -5.91 36.20
CA SER A 221 0.42 -5.32 36.62
C SER A 221 1.47 -5.35 35.49
N GLY A 222 2.36 -4.36 35.50
CA GLY A 222 3.37 -4.16 34.45
C GLY A 222 2.83 -3.40 33.23
N THR A 223 3.74 -2.94 32.38
CA THR A 223 3.41 -2.21 31.15
C THR A 223 4.00 -2.96 29.97
N PRO A 224 3.18 -3.61 29.12
CA PRO A 224 3.67 -4.35 27.96
C PRO A 224 4.11 -3.40 26.83
N ILE A 225 4.95 -3.93 25.95
CA ILE A 225 5.29 -3.28 24.68
C ILE A 225 4.18 -3.59 23.67
N LEU A 226 3.68 -2.57 22.98
CA LEU A 226 2.71 -2.76 21.90
C LEU A 226 3.41 -3.17 20.61
N GLN A 227 2.82 -4.12 19.89
CA GLN A 227 3.22 -4.52 18.56
C GLN A 227 2.00 -4.50 17.64
N GLY A 228 2.15 -3.94 16.43
CA GLY A 228 1.11 -3.98 15.40
C GLY A 228 0.12 -2.81 15.37
N ALA A 229 0.32 -1.77 16.17
CA ALA A 229 -0.45 -0.52 16.07
C ALA A 229 0.45 0.71 16.32
N THR A 230 0.73 1.46 15.26
CA THR A 230 1.31 2.81 15.33
C THR A 230 0.22 3.82 15.68
N GLY A 231 0.56 4.93 16.31
CA GLY A 231 -0.42 5.95 16.71
C GLY A 231 -1.27 5.62 17.94
N PHE A 232 -0.90 4.61 18.74
CA PHE A 232 -1.55 4.34 20.03
C PHE A 232 -0.52 4.22 21.16
N THR A 233 -0.91 4.66 22.35
CA THR A 233 -0.17 4.44 23.59
C THR A 233 -0.86 3.39 24.44
N VAL A 234 -0.08 2.57 25.12
CA VAL A 234 -0.57 1.57 26.07
C VAL A 234 -0.61 2.19 27.46
N ALA A 235 -1.77 2.13 28.10
CA ALA A 235 -1.94 2.51 29.50
C ALA A 235 -2.41 1.31 30.33
N ASN A 236 -1.82 1.13 31.51
CA ASN A 236 -2.28 0.20 32.53
C ASN A 236 -2.95 0.98 33.67
N SER A 237 -4.23 0.71 33.93
CA SER A 237 -5.02 1.34 35.00
C SER A 237 -5.10 0.50 36.29
N GLY A 238 -4.38 -0.61 36.36
CA GLY A 238 -4.35 -1.56 37.46
C GLY A 238 -5.41 -2.68 37.37
N ASN A 239 -6.43 -2.51 36.53
CA ASN A 239 -7.45 -3.53 36.24
C ASN A 239 -7.66 -3.77 34.74
N SER A 240 -7.04 -2.95 33.89
CA SER A 240 -7.16 -3.05 32.44
C SER A 240 -5.95 -2.48 31.72
N ILE A 241 -5.68 -3.05 30.54
CA ILE A 241 -4.79 -2.45 29.54
C ILE A 241 -5.64 -1.80 28.47
N THR A 242 -5.41 -0.50 28.24
CA THR A 242 -6.11 0.29 27.23
C THR A 242 -5.15 0.84 26.19
N LEU A 243 -5.63 0.94 24.95
CA LEU A 243 -5.00 1.74 23.91
C LEU A 243 -5.66 3.12 23.87
N THR A 244 -4.84 4.16 23.93
CA THR A 244 -5.26 5.53 23.74
C THR A 244 -4.64 6.05 22.45
N PRO A 245 -5.41 6.61 21.51
CA PRO A 245 -4.84 7.18 20.31
C PRO A 245 -3.88 8.32 20.65
N VAL A 246 -2.78 8.38 19.92
CA VAL A 246 -1.89 9.54 19.89
C VAL A 246 -2.52 10.53 18.92
N LEU A 247 -2.54 11.80 19.32
CA LEU A 247 -3.13 12.86 18.51
C LEU A 247 -2.38 12.94 17.16
N ASP A 248 -3.15 12.83 16.09
CA ASP A 248 -2.76 12.99 14.69
C ASP A 248 -3.81 13.96 14.13
N SER A 249 -3.42 15.22 14.07
CA SER A 249 -4.34 16.35 13.92
C SER A 249 -4.82 16.54 12.48
N ASP A 250 -4.09 16.08 11.48
CA ASP A 250 -4.48 16.12 10.05
C ASP A 250 -4.72 14.75 9.40
N GLY A 251 -4.40 13.65 10.09
CA GLY A 251 -4.79 12.29 9.70
C GLY A 251 -3.89 11.68 8.64
N ASP A 252 -2.66 12.16 8.48
CA ASP A 252 -1.77 11.78 7.39
C ASP A 252 -0.93 10.52 7.66
N GLY A 253 -0.97 10.01 8.90
CA GLY A 253 -0.23 8.84 9.36
C GLY A 253 0.97 9.16 10.27
N LEU A 254 1.33 10.43 10.43
CA LEU A 254 2.23 10.92 11.47
C LEU A 254 1.41 11.51 12.61
N ASN A 255 1.80 11.20 13.85
CA ASN A 255 1.23 11.92 14.98
C ASN A 255 1.91 13.28 15.20
N ASP A 256 1.22 14.21 15.85
CA ASP A 256 1.71 15.57 16.12
C ASP A 256 3.11 15.60 16.74
N GLY A 257 3.46 14.58 17.54
CA GLY A 257 4.78 14.45 18.14
C GLY A 257 5.88 14.05 17.15
N GLN A 258 5.58 13.15 16.21
CA GLN A 258 6.48 12.77 15.11
C GLN A 258 6.71 13.95 14.18
N GLU A 259 5.65 14.69 13.86
CA GLU A 259 5.72 15.84 12.97
C GLU A 259 6.61 16.96 13.52
N ILE A 260 6.49 17.27 14.82
CA ILE A 260 7.40 18.22 15.48
C ILE A 260 8.87 17.79 15.36
N VAL A 261 9.15 16.49 15.42
CA VAL A 261 10.52 15.95 15.30
C VAL A 261 11.02 16.02 13.86
N LEU A 262 10.14 15.76 12.88
CA LEU A 262 10.45 15.82 11.44
C LEU A 262 10.48 17.26 10.90
N GLY A 263 9.95 18.23 11.65
CA GLY A 263 9.86 19.63 11.24
C GLY A 263 8.68 19.91 10.32
N THR A 264 7.73 18.98 10.24
CA THR A 264 6.48 19.11 9.49
C THR A 264 5.41 19.83 10.33
N ASN A 265 4.28 20.16 9.72
CA ASN A 265 3.22 20.92 10.39
C ASN A 265 2.05 20.02 10.80
N PRO A 266 1.77 19.88 12.12
CA PRO A 266 0.67 19.06 12.67
C PRO A 266 -0.76 19.37 12.22
N ASN A 267 -0.96 20.27 11.28
CA ASN A 267 -2.30 20.60 10.79
C ASN A 267 -2.34 20.63 9.26
N LEU A 268 -1.27 20.17 8.61
CA LEU A 268 -1.13 20.11 7.17
C LEU A 268 -0.54 18.75 6.79
N ALA A 269 -1.42 17.85 6.32
CA ALA A 269 -1.02 16.53 5.88
C ALA A 269 0.10 16.52 4.83
N ASP A 270 0.31 17.63 4.10
CA ASP A 270 1.35 17.81 3.09
C ASP A 270 2.00 19.18 3.38
N THR A 271 3.15 19.14 4.05
CA THR A 271 3.81 20.34 4.60
C THR A 271 4.46 21.19 3.51
N ASP A 272 5.06 20.57 2.50
CA ASP A 272 5.79 21.28 1.44
C ASP A 272 4.93 21.56 0.18
N GLY A 273 3.74 20.97 0.10
CA GLY A 273 2.72 21.25 -0.89
C GLY A 273 2.96 20.56 -2.24
N ASP A 274 3.78 19.52 -2.30
CA ASP A 274 4.07 18.81 -3.54
C ASP A 274 2.91 17.88 -3.98
N GLY A 275 2.06 17.47 -3.04
CA GLY A 275 0.89 16.62 -3.22
C GLY A 275 0.98 15.23 -2.56
N VAL A 276 2.11 14.89 -1.95
CA VAL A 276 2.31 13.68 -1.14
C VAL A 276 2.27 14.07 0.33
N PRO A 277 1.63 13.28 1.20
CA PRO A 277 1.61 13.57 2.62
C PRO A 277 2.90 13.22 3.33
N ASP A 278 3.14 13.93 4.43
CA ASP A 278 4.35 13.82 5.21
C ASP A 278 4.54 12.39 5.75
N GLY A 279 3.47 11.74 6.18
CA GLY A 279 3.47 10.34 6.61
C GLY A 279 3.76 9.33 5.50
N GLN A 280 3.25 9.60 4.30
CA GLN A 280 3.51 8.75 3.13
C GLN A 280 4.97 8.91 2.69
N GLU A 281 5.48 10.14 2.63
CA GLU A 281 6.87 10.42 2.28
C GLU A 281 7.85 9.79 3.25
N THR A 282 7.59 9.94 4.56
CA THR A 282 8.42 9.32 5.60
C THR A 282 8.46 7.80 5.45
N SER A 283 7.34 7.16 5.09
CA SER A 283 7.28 5.72 4.89
C SER A 283 8.01 5.23 3.63
N LEU A 284 8.07 6.07 2.60
CA LEU A 284 8.69 5.77 1.30
C LEU A 284 10.14 6.32 1.21
N GLY A 285 10.64 6.93 2.29
CA GLY A 285 12.02 7.40 2.40
C GLY A 285 12.30 8.74 1.69
N SER A 286 11.27 9.49 1.30
CA SER A 286 11.41 10.86 0.80
C SER A 286 11.28 11.91 1.93
N SER A 287 11.59 13.17 1.64
CA SER A 287 11.67 14.24 2.63
C SER A 287 10.38 15.07 2.68
N PRO A 288 9.63 15.04 3.81
CA PRO A 288 8.32 15.71 3.93
C PRO A 288 8.37 17.25 4.08
N THR A 289 9.50 17.85 3.73
CA THR A 289 9.76 19.29 3.87
C THR A 289 10.47 19.87 2.65
N ASP A 290 10.66 19.06 1.60
CA ASP A 290 11.33 19.45 0.37
C ASP A 290 10.54 18.94 -0.84
N ALA A 291 9.75 19.83 -1.44
CA ALA A 291 8.92 19.53 -2.62
C ALA A 291 9.69 19.08 -3.88
N MET A 292 11.03 19.05 -3.85
CA MET A 292 11.87 18.45 -4.88
C MET A 292 12.34 17.02 -4.51
N SER A 293 11.85 16.47 -3.40
CA SER A 293 12.12 15.12 -2.90
C SER A 293 10.84 14.30 -2.89
N MET A 294 10.45 13.74 -4.04
CA MET A 294 9.34 12.78 -4.10
C MET A 294 9.80 11.34 -3.88
N PRO A 295 8.90 10.42 -3.50
CA PRO A 295 9.11 8.99 -3.67
C PRO A 295 9.54 8.64 -5.10
N LYS A 296 10.21 7.51 -5.29
CA LYS A 296 10.53 7.05 -6.64
C LYS A 296 9.24 6.75 -7.41
N THR A 297 9.24 7.15 -8.68
CA THR A 297 8.06 7.03 -9.52
C THR A 297 8.42 6.70 -10.96
N LYS A 298 7.44 6.14 -11.66
CA LYS A 298 7.41 6.07 -13.12
C LYS A 298 6.28 6.89 -13.69
N VAL A 299 6.47 7.30 -14.94
CA VAL A 299 5.45 8.00 -15.72
C VAL A 299 4.55 6.97 -16.41
N VAL A 300 3.24 7.11 -16.26
CA VAL A 300 2.24 6.33 -17.01
C VAL A 300 1.36 7.25 -17.87
N TYR A 301 0.76 6.69 -18.93
CA TYR A 301 -0.04 7.42 -19.92
C TYR A 301 -1.40 6.77 -20.13
N TRP A 302 -2.45 7.57 -20.28
CA TRP A 302 -3.74 7.13 -20.82
C TRP A 302 -4.43 8.22 -21.66
N GLY A 303 -5.42 7.82 -22.45
CA GLY A 303 -6.14 8.69 -23.38
C GLY A 303 -6.03 8.24 -24.83
N GLN A 304 -6.02 9.17 -25.80
CA GLN A 304 -5.97 8.82 -27.22
C GLN A 304 -4.74 7.94 -27.55
N THR A 305 -4.95 6.87 -28.31
CA THR A 305 -3.99 5.78 -28.51
C THR A 305 -2.73 6.17 -29.30
N LEU A 306 -1.70 5.33 -29.11
CA LEU A 306 -0.29 5.39 -29.55
C LEU A 306 -0.03 5.67 -31.05
N ASN A 307 -1.04 5.53 -31.91
CA ASN A 307 -0.89 5.65 -33.37
C ASN A 307 -1.11 7.08 -33.92
N THR A 308 -1.53 8.05 -33.09
CA THR A 308 -1.66 9.46 -33.51
C THR A 308 -1.05 10.47 -32.54
N ASN A 309 -0.74 10.09 -31.29
CA ASN A 309 -0.22 11.00 -30.28
C ASN A 309 1.20 10.62 -29.83
N ALA A 310 2.19 11.38 -30.28
CA ALA A 310 3.60 11.14 -29.98
C ALA A 310 3.92 11.21 -28.47
N ALA A 311 3.09 11.86 -27.65
CA ALA A 311 3.25 11.92 -26.20
C ALA A 311 3.09 10.55 -25.49
N ALA A 312 2.48 9.56 -26.15
CA ALA A 312 2.30 8.22 -25.61
C ALA A 312 3.61 7.40 -25.60
N ASN A 313 4.62 7.82 -26.38
CA ASN A 313 5.95 7.20 -26.40
C ASN A 313 6.79 7.75 -25.25
N ILE A 314 6.56 7.26 -24.04
CA ILE A 314 7.32 7.63 -22.85
C ILE A 314 8.79 7.19 -23.05
N PRO A 315 9.78 8.07 -22.85
CA PRO A 315 11.19 7.69 -22.98
C PRO A 315 11.57 6.63 -21.95
N THR A 316 12.19 5.53 -22.39
CA THR A 316 12.65 4.44 -21.52
C THR A 316 13.80 4.83 -20.58
N ASN A 317 14.41 6.00 -20.81
CA ASN A 317 15.52 6.52 -20.02
C ASN A 317 15.12 7.71 -19.12
N LEU A 318 13.81 7.89 -18.86
CA LEU A 318 13.40 8.79 -17.79
C LEU A 318 13.90 8.22 -16.46
N PRO A 319 14.52 9.04 -15.59
CA PRO A 319 14.93 8.58 -14.28
C PRO A 319 13.70 8.37 -13.38
N SER A 320 13.82 7.57 -12.32
CA SER A 320 12.75 7.33 -11.34
C SER A 320 12.54 8.48 -10.34
N ASP A 321 13.37 9.54 -10.40
CA ASP A 321 13.32 10.70 -9.51
C ASP A 321 12.47 11.86 -10.08
N ILE A 322 11.46 11.56 -10.91
CA ILE A 322 10.55 12.58 -11.44
C ILE A 322 9.65 13.11 -10.32
N VAL A 323 9.68 14.43 -10.13
CA VAL A 323 8.90 15.13 -9.09
C VAL A 323 7.71 15.90 -9.66
N LYS A 324 7.69 16.15 -10.98
CA LYS A 324 6.58 16.85 -11.61
C LYS A 324 6.43 16.49 -13.07
N ILE A 325 5.17 16.42 -13.51
CA ILE A 325 4.79 16.25 -14.91
C ILE A 325 3.84 17.37 -15.35
N SER A 326 3.92 17.73 -16.62
CA SER A 326 2.94 18.61 -17.25
C SER A 326 2.69 18.15 -18.69
N ALA A 327 1.43 18.21 -19.13
CA ALA A 327 1.00 17.71 -20.42
C ALA A 327 0.50 18.86 -21.29
N GLY A 328 1.13 19.05 -22.44
CA GLY A 328 0.76 20.04 -23.45
C GLY A 328 -0.27 19.51 -24.45
N GLY A 329 -0.28 20.05 -25.66
CA GLY A 329 -1.24 19.62 -26.71
C GLY A 329 -1.05 18.16 -27.14
N THR A 330 0.15 17.83 -27.61
CA THR A 330 0.55 16.49 -28.10
C THR A 330 1.99 16.14 -27.69
N PHE A 331 2.46 16.76 -26.61
CA PHE A 331 3.78 16.61 -26.03
C PHE A 331 3.68 16.69 -24.51
N ALA A 332 4.68 16.21 -23.81
CA ALA A 332 4.74 16.26 -22.35
C ALA A 332 6.11 16.71 -21.87
N VAL A 333 6.15 17.17 -20.62
CA VAL A 333 7.36 17.55 -19.93
C VAL A 333 7.37 16.94 -18.53
N ALA A 334 8.56 16.59 -18.06
CA ALA A 334 8.81 16.10 -16.71
C ALA A 334 9.97 16.87 -16.07
N LEU A 335 9.95 17.00 -14.75
CA LEU A 335 10.98 17.62 -13.94
C LEU A 335 11.51 16.58 -12.96
N SER A 336 12.83 16.37 -12.93
CA SER A 336 13.47 15.52 -11.92
C SER A 336 13.84 16.27 -10.64
N SER A 337 14.10 15.53 -9.56
CA SER A 337 14.58 16.05 -8.27
C SER A 337 15.83 16.93 -8.42
N ALA A 338 16.73 16.56 -9.34
CA ALA A 338 17.92 17.32 -9.70
C ALA A 338 17.65 18.66 -10.44
N GLY A 339 16.39 19.00 -10.68
CA GLY A 339 15.96 20.23 -11.34
C GLY A 339 16.19 20.24 -12.85
N ARG A 340 16.20 19.06 -13.50
CA ARG A 340 16.35 18.91 -14.95
C ARG A 340 15.00 18.66 -15.60
N VAL A 341 14.73 19.36 -16.71
CA VAL A 341 13.52 19.16 -17.51
C VAL A 341 13.78 18.14 -18.63
N TYR A 342 12.83 17.22 -18.79
CA TYR A 342 12.70 16.30 -19.92
C TYR A 342 11.46 16.67 -20.72
N ALA A 343 11.49 16.47 -22.04
CA ALA A 343 10.36 16.75 -22.91
C ALA A 343 10.30 15.75 -24.06
N TRP A 344 9.10 15.24 -24.36
CA TRP A 344 8.89 14.26 -25.41
C TRP A 344 7.53 14.44 -26.10
N GLY A 345 7.35 13.73 -27.21
CA GLY A 345 6.16 13.82 -28.06
C GLY A 345 6.36 14.74 -29.27
N ASN A 346 5.30 15.42 -29.69
CA ASN A 346 5.33 16.20 -30.93
C ASN A 346 6.20 17.45 -30.78
N SER A 347 7.23 17.58 -31.63
CA SER A 347 8.18 18.69 -31.61
C SER A 347 7.69 19.98 -32.31
N THR A 348 6.39 20.16 -32.56
CA THR A 348 5.84 21.38 -33.16
C THR A 348 6.24 22.61 -32.33
N ASN A 349 6.65 23.71 -32.99
CA ASN A 349 7.22 24.91 -32.37
C ASN A 349 8.50 24.68 -31.53
N GLY A 350 9.12 23.49 -31.59
CA GLY A 350 10.31 23.18 -30.81
C GLY A 350 10.05 22.93 -29.32
N VAL A 351 8.82 22.56 -28.93
CA VAL A 351 8.44 22.33 -27.52
C VAL A 351 9.21 21.19 -26.84
N THR A 352 9.76 20.24 -27.59
CA THR A 352 10.61 19.17 -27.07
C THR A 352 12.10 19.55 -27.01
N ASN A 353 12.49 20.71 -27.54
CA ASN A 353 13.87 21.18 -27.54
C ASN A 353 14.17 21.91 -26.22
N VAL A 354 14.43 21.15 -25.16
CA VAL A 354 14.72 21.70 -23.82
C VAL A 354 15.93 22.65 -23.89
N PRO A 355 15.77 23.96 -23.55
CA PRO A 355 16.87 24.91 -23.61
C PRO A 355 17.96 24.62 -22.54
N PRO A 356 19.23 25.01 -22.76
CA PRO A 356 20.29 24.85 -21.76
C PRO A 356 19.97 25.48 -20.39
N GLY A 357 19.15 26.53 -20.36
CA GLY A 357 18.70 27.15 -19.13
C GLY A 357 17.76 26.28 -18.27
N ALA A 358 17.18 25.23 -18.84
CA ALA A 358 16.22 24.33 -18.21
C ALA A 358 16.79 22.91 -17.94
N THR A 359 18.10 22.71 -18.10
CA THR A 359 18.75 21.42 -17.81
C THR A 359 19.21 21.27 -16.35
N SER A 360 19.06 22.32 -15.53
CA SER A 360 19.36 22.32 -14.09
C SER A 360 18.72 23.51 -13.38
N GLY A 361 18.47 23.36 -12.07
CA GLY A 361 17.98 24.44 -11.19
C GLY A 361 16.56 24.91 -11.52
N VAL A 362 15.73 24.03 -12.10
CA VAL A 362 14.29 24.23 -12.30
C VAL A 362 13.55 23.65 -11.08
N VAL A 363 12.50 24.33 -10.62
CA VAL A 363 11.65 23.94 -9.47
C VAL A 363 10.17 23.88 -9.82
N ASP A 364 9.80 24.26 -11.04
CA ASP A 364 8.43 24.15 -11.52
C ASP A 364 8.42 24.11 -13.05
N VAL A 365 7.52 23.34 -13.64
CA VAL A 365 7.32 23.25 -15.08
C VAL A 365 5.83 23.17 -15.41
N VAL A 366 5.39 23.94 -16.41
CA VAL A 366 4.05 23.86 -16.98
C VAL A 366 4.10 23.93 -18.50
N ALA A 367 3.31 23.09 -19.16
CA ALA A 367 3.17 23.04 -20.60
C ALA A 367 1.76 23.52 -21.01
N GLY A 368 1.63 24.49 -21.90
CA GLY A 368 0.37 24.79 -22.59
C GLY A 368 0.23 24.00 -23.89
N LEU A 369 -0.68 24.40 -24.78
CA LEU A 369 -0.93 23.71 -26.06
C LEU A 369 0.35 23.58 -26.92
N GLY A 370 1.21 24.59 -26.92
CA GLY A 370 2.40 24.64 -27.75
C GLY A 370 3.56 25.46 -27.17
N PHE A 371 3.61 25.65 -25.86
CA PHE A 371 4.68 26.38 -25.16
C PHE A 371 4.95 25.74 -23.80
N VAL A 372 6.13 26.02 -23.23
CA VAL A 372 6.52 25.56 -21.90
C VAL A 372 7.09 26.72 -21.10
N TYR A 373 6.74 26.79 -19.83
CA TYR A 373 7.42 27.62 -18.84
C TYR A 373 8.09 26.74 -17.79
N ALA A 374 9.34 27.06 -17.47
CA ALA A 374 10.10 26.47 -16.39
C ALA A 374 10.54 27.57 -15.43
N ARG A 375 10.17 27.46 -14.15
CA ARG A 375 10.60 28.39 -13.10
C ARG A 375 11.89 27.88 -12.47
N LYS A 376 12.87 28.76 -12.30
CA LYS A 376 14.15 28.44 -11.68
C LYS A 376 14.16 28.73 -10.18
N THR A 377 15.08 28.11 -9.45
CA THR A 377 15.32 28.34 -8.01
C THR A 377 15.55 29.82 -7.66
N ASN A 378 16.08 30.61 -8.59
CA ASN A 378 16.31 32.04 -8.44
C ASN A 378 15.09 32.93 -8.82
N ASN A 379 13.89 32.34 -8.91
CA ASN A 379 12.63 33.00 -9.28
C ASN A 379 12.64 33.66 -10.67
N THR A 380 13.53 33.22 -11.57
CA THR A 380 13.50 33.56 -13.00
C THR A 380 12.76 32.48 -13.78
N ILE A 381 12.46 32.76 -15.05
CA ILE A 381 11.76 31.81 -15.92
C ILE A 381 12.53 31.54 -17.19
N VAL A 382 12.45 30.30 -17.65
CA VAL A 382 12.87 29.85 -18.98
C VAL A 382 11.62 29.45 -19.73
N ALA A 383 11.45 29.96 -20.96
CA ALA A 383 10.28 29.70 -21.77
C ALA A 383 10.68 29.36 -23.20
N TRP A 384 9.97 28.41 -23.82
CA TRP A 384 10.20 28.01 -25.22
C TRP A 384 8.92 27.47 -25.86
N GLY A 385 8.95 27.24 -27.18
CA GLY A 385 7.80 26.87 -27.98
C GLY A 385 7.20 28.04 -28.75
N ASP A 386 5.88 28.17 -28.72
CA ASP A 386 5.13 29.20 -29.45
C ASP A 386 5.53 30.63 -29.06
N SER A 387 6.05 31.38 -30.03
CA SER A 387 6.52 32.75 -29.86
C SER A 387 5.50 33.73 -29.26
N ARG A 388 4.19 33.46 -29.39
CA ARG A 388 3.12 34.30 -28.82
C ARG A 388 3.16 34.34 -27.29
N ASN A 389 3.79 33.34 -26.67
CA ASN A 389 3.92 33.20 -25.22
C ASN A 389 5.31 33.64 -24.69
N LEU A 390 6.28 33.96 -25.55
CA LEU A 390 7.68 34.17 -25.13
C LEU A 390 8.08 35.65 -24.99
N THR A 391 7.26 36.58 -25.45
CA THR A 391 7.62 38.01 -25.51
C THR A 391 7.36 38.75 -24.20
N ASN A 392 8.22 39.71 -23.85
CA ASN A 392 8.08 40.59 -22.69
C ASN A 392 7.88 39.85 -21.35
N LEU A 393 8.54 38.71 -21.19
CA LEU A 393 8.47 37.93 -19.96
C LEU A 393 9.09 38.70 -18.78
N PRO A 394 8.46 38.66 -17.59
CA PRO A 394 9.05 39.24 -16.38
C PRO A 394 10.38 38.56 -16.05
N SER A 395 11.37 39.35 -15.65
CA SER A 395 12.76 38.88 -15.53
C SER A 395 13.10 38.20 -14.21
N ASN A 396 12.31 38.38 -13.15
CA ASN A 396 12.54 37.81 -11.82
C ASN A 396 11.28 37.83 -10.94
N ASN A 397 11.41 37.33 -9.71
CA ASN A 397 10.40 37.31 -8.65
C ASN A 397 9.16 36.44 -8.94
N ILE A 398 9.22 35.54 -9.92
CA ILE A 398 8.10 34.64 -10.21
C ILE A 398 8.03 33.54 -9.16
N ILE A 399 6.85 33.39 -8.53
CA ILE A 399 6.59 32.42 -7.47
C ILE A 399 5.61 31.32 -7.89
N LYS A 400 4.84 31.53 -8.96
CA LYS A 400 3.96 30.50 -9.53
C LYS A 400 3.78 30.68 -11.02
N ILE A 401 3.78 29.57 -11.75
CA ILE A 401 3.48 29.52 -13.19
C ILE A 401 2.29 28.59 -13.41
N VAL A 402 1.37 28.97 -14.28
CA VAL A 402 0.28 28.10 -14.74
C VAL A 402 0.07 28.28 -16.24
N ALA A 403 -0.28 27.20 -16.91
CA ALA A 403 -0.65 27.20 -18.31
C ALA A 403 -2.16 26.97 -18.43
N GLY A 404 -2.81 27.82 -19.22
CA GLY A 404 -4.06 27.49 -19.90
C GLY A 404 -3.74 26.93 -21.29
N ARG A 405 -4.75 26.74 -22.13
CA ARG A 405 -4.56 26.14 -23.46
C ARG A 405 -3.60 26.98 -24.32
N ASP A 406 -3.97 28.23 -24.57
CA ASP A 406 -3.18 29.10 -25.45
C ASP A 406 -2.42 30.20 -24.68
N GLN A 407 -2.79 30.41 -23.41
CA GLN A 407 -2.25 31.47 -22.56
C GLN A 407 -1.50 30.90 -21.36
N GLY A 408 -0.49 31.62 -20.88
CA GLY A 408 0.18 31.34 -19.61
C GLY A 408 0.08 32.51 -18.65
N LEU A 409 -0.05 32.21 -17.36
CA LEU A 409 -0.08 33.21 -16.28
C LEU A 409 1.15 33.03 -15.38
N LEU A 410 1.71 34.16 -14.96
CA LEU A 410 2.87 34.23 -14.09
C LEU A 410 2.54 35.11 -12.89
N LEU A 411 2.61 34.55 -11.69
CA LEU A 411 2.43 35.26 -10.43
C LEU A 411 3.81 35.63 -9.86
N ASP A 412 4.02 36.91 -9.58
CA ASP A 412 5.21 37.37 -8.87
C ASP A 412 5.00 37.52 -7.36
N SER A 413 6.10 37.67 -6.62
CA SER A 413 6.12 37.80 -5.17
C SER A 413 5.43 39.06 -4.62
N THR A 414 5.05 40.01 -5.48
CA THR A 414 4.25 41.19 -5.10
C THR A 414 2.75 40.94 -5.22
N GLY A 415 2.38 39.76 -5.71
CA GLY A 415 1.01 39.38 -6.00
C GLY A 415 0.48 39.96 -7.30
N LYS A 416 1.37 40.35 -8.23
CA LYS A 416 1.00 40.79 -9.58
C LYS A 416 0.99 39.59 -10.52
N VAL A 417 -0.05 39.51 -11.34
CA VAL A 417 -0.19 38.46 -12.36
C VAL A 417 0.02 39.04 -13.75
N THR A 418 0.89 38.38 -14.51
CA THR A 418 1.18 38.69 -15.91
C THR A 418 0.62 37.59 -16.81
N GLN A 419 -0.19 37.96 -17.80
CA GLN A 419 -0.73 37.05 -18.81
C GLN A 419 0.05 37.16 -20.12
N ARG A 420 0.35 36.02 -20.75
CA ARG A 420 0.99 35.90 -22.06
C ARG A 420 0.21 34.96 -22.97
N GLY A 421 0.45 35.05 -24.27
CA GLY A 421 -0.32 34.33 -25.29
C GLY A 421 -1.46 35.17 -25.89
N PRO A 422 -2.15 34.64 -26.92
CA PRO A 422 -3.26 35.33 -27.57
C PRO A 422 -4.43 35.53 -26.60
N ASN A 423 -4.99 36.73 -26.60
CA ASN A 423 -6.29 37.00 -26.00
C ASN A 423 -7.35 36.43 -26.94
N ASN A 424 -8.02 35.35 -26.55
CA ASN A 424 -9.13 34.81 -27.33
C ASN A 424 -10.25 35.85 -27.34
N SER A 425 -10.76 36.21 -28.53
CA SER A 425 -11.74 37.29 -28.73
C SER A 425 -12.90 37.21 -27.73
N GLY A 426 -12.89 38.06 -26.71
CA GLY A 426 -13.90 38.09 -25.64
C GLY A 426 -13.38 37.84 -24.21
N THR A 427 -12.15 37.37 -24.01
CA THR A 427 -11.56 37.22 -22.66
C THR A 427 -11.09 38.59 -22.15
N ALA A 428 -11.53 39.01 -20.96
CA ALA A 428 -10.93 40.15 -20.27
C ALA A 428 -9.44 39.88 -19.99
N ASN A 429 -8.57 40.85 -20.29
CA ASN A 429 -7.12 40.71 -20.21
C ASN A 429 -6.65 40.95 -18.76
N VAL A 430 -6.04 39.94 -18.14
CA VAL A 430 -5.48 40.00 -16.77
C VAL A 430 -4.53 41.18 -16.61
N ASN A 431 -3.73 41.48 -17.63
CA ASN A 431 -2.75 42.57 -17.59
C ASN A 431 -3.38 43.96 -17.44
N THR A 432 -4.66 44.12 -17.80
CA THR A 432 -5.40 45.39 -17.69
C THR A 432 -6.37 45.44 -16.52
N ASP A 433 -6.60 44.30 -15.85
CA ASP A 433 -7.49 44.21 -14.70
C ASP A 433 -6.73 44.56 -13.41
N SER A 434 -7.06 45.69 -12.79
CA SER A 434 -6.40 46.17 -11.58
C SER A 434 -6.53 45.20 -10.39
N ASN A 435 -7.51 44.30 -10.39
CA ASN A 435 -7.64 43.30 -9.33
C ASN A 435 -6.50 42.27 -9.35
N TRP A 436 -5.86 42.08 -10.51
CA TRP A 436 -4.81 41.10 -10.72
C TRP A 436 -3.40 41.68 -10.61
N GLN A 437 -3.26 42.99 -10.38
CA GLN A 437 -1.96 43.67 -10.41
C GLN A 437 -1.27 43.76 -9.05
N SER A 438 -1.87 43.22 -7.97
CA SER A 438 -1.26 43.16 -6.63
C SER A 438 -2.10 42.31 -5.67
N GLY A 439 -1.46 41.68 -4.68
CA GLY A 439 -2.12 40.99 -3.57
C GLY A 439 -2.80 39.66 -3.95
N VAL A 440 -2.54 39.14 -5.14
CA VAL A 440 -2.90 37.77 -5.52
C VAL A 440 -1.93 36.78 -4.85
N THR A 441 -2.44 35.68 -4.32
CA THR A 441 -1.63 34.64 -3.66
C THR A 441 -1.70 33.28 -4.35
N ASP A 442 -2.70 33.07 -5.22
CA ASP A 442 -2.84 31.85 -5.99
C ASP A 442 -3.52 32.14 -7.35
N ILE A 443 -3.24 31.33 -8.37
CA ILE A 443 -3.73 31.50 -9.74
C ILE A 443 -4.06 30.16 -10.40
N GLY A 444 -5.07 30.16 -11.27
CA GLY A 444 -5.42 29.06 -12.16
C GLY A 444 -5.79 29.58 -13.55
N ALA A 445 -5.38 28.86 -14.60
CA ALA A 445 -5.65 29.22 -15.99
C ALA A 445 -6.45 28.13 -16.73
N ALA A 446 -7.60 28.49 -17.30
CA ALA A 446 -8.33 27.65 -18.26
C ALA A 446 -8.26 28.22 -19.69
N ILE A 447 -9.07 27.66 -20.60
CA ILE A 447 -9.16 28.06 -22.00
C ILE A 447 -9.76 29.47 -22.16
N TYR A 448 -10.80 29.77 -21.38
CA TYR A 448 -11.57 31.01 -21.53
C TYR A 448 -11.65 31.86 -20.28
N ASN A 449 -11.45 31.26 -19.09
CA ASN A 449 -11.57 31.94 -17.82
C ASN A 449 -10.33 31.66 -16.97
N HIS A 450 -9.94 32.66 -16.18
CA HIS A 450 -8.83 32.57 -15.25
C HIS A 450 -9.35 32.92 -13.86
N ILE A 451 -8.84 32.23 -12.86
CA ILE A 451 -9.19 32.42 -11.46
C ILE A 451 -7.94 32.81 -10.66
N ALA A 452 -8.11 33.65 -9.67
CA ALA A 452 -7.07 33.99 -8.72
C ALA A 452 -7.63 34.05 -7.29
N LEU A 453 -6.77 33.81 -6.31
CA LEU A 453 -7.05 34.03 -4.90
C LEU A 453 -6.50 35.39 -4.49
N LYS A 454 -7.36 36.25 -3.93
CA LYS A 454 -6.98 37.56 -3.41
C LYS A 454 -7.72 37.85 -2.12
N ASN A 455 -6.98 38.11 -1.04
CA ASN A 455 -7.54 38.44 0.28
C ASN A 455 -8.59 37.41 0.77
N GLY A 456 -8.35 36.12 0.54
CA GLY A 456 -9.27 35.05 0.92
C GLY A 456 -10.50 34.90 0.02
N ALA A 457 -10.60 35.64 -1.09
CA ALA A 457 -11.71 35.56 -2.05
C ALA A 457 -11.23 35.07 -3.42
N ALA A 458 -12.07 34.29 -4.10
CA ALA A 458 -11.86 33.98 -5.51
C ALA A 458 -12.24 35.19 -6.39
N ILE A 459 -11.35 35.56 -7.32
CA ILE A 459 -11.64 36.54 -8.37
C ILE A 459 -11.50 35.87 -9.73
N VAL A 460 -12.37 36.22 -10.68
CA VAL A 460 -12.44 35.58 -11.99
C VAL A 460 -12.45 36.62 -13.10
N THR A 461 -11.68 36.36 -14.15
CA THR A 461 -11.69 37.14 -15.38
C THR A 461 -11.78 36.22 -16.61
N GLY A 462 -12.30 36.70 -17.73
CA GLY A 462 -12.55 35.87 -18.92
C GLY A 462 -13.86 36.19 -19.63
N ILE A 463 -14.39 35.23 -20.38
CA ILE A 463 -15.66 35.39 -21.10
C ILE A 463 -16.86 35.28 -20.16
N ALA A 464 -17.94 36.01 -20.45
CA ALA A 464 -19.18 35.97 -19.66
C ALA A 464 -20.03 34.71 -19.91
N ASN A 465 -19.63 33.83 -20.84
CA ASN A 465 -20.37 32.60 -21.14
C ASN A 465 -20.28 31.63 -19.98
N HIS A 466 -21.35 30.87 -19.79
CA HIS A 466 -21.47 29.79 -18.83
C HIS A 466 -21.36 30.19 -17.34
N ASN A 467 -21.72 31.44 -17.00
CA ASN A 467 -21.72 32.01 -15.64
C ASN A 467 -20.42 31.82 -14.82
N ALA A 468 -19.30 31.43 -15.44
CA ALA A 468 -18.03 31.17 -14.76
C ALA A 468 -17.49 32.41 -14.04
N ARG A 469 -17.80 33.61 -14.56
CA ARG A 469 -17.43 34.90 -13.96
C ARG A 469 -18.26 35.25 -12.72
N VAL A 470 -19.41 34.60 -12.52
CA VAL A 470 -20.26 34.82 -11.35
C VAL A 470 -19.72 33.97 -10.20
N VAL A 471 -18.82 34.56 -9.41
CA VAL A 471 -18.24 33.91 -8.24
C VAL A 471 -19.35 33.59 -7.24
N PRO A 472 -19.53 32.32 -6.83
CA PRO A 472 -20.53 31.97 -5.85
C PRO A 472 -20.27 32.61 -4.49
N THR A 473 -21.32 32.82 -3.71
CA THR A 473 -21.26 33.45 -2.39
C THR A 473 -20.30 32.74 -1.43
N GLU A 474 -20.20 31.41 -1.52
CA GLU A 474 -19.27 30.60 -0.72
C GLU A 474 -17.81 30.89 -1.06
N ALA A 475 -17.50 31.17 -2.33
CA ALA A 475 -16.13 31.44 -2.79
C ALA A 475 -15.74 32.94 -2.68
N ALA A 476 -16.59 33.76 -2.06
CA ALA A 476 -16.34 35.19 -1.88
C ALA A 476 -15.47 35.49 -0.65
N SER A 477 -15.21 34.51 0.22
CA SER A 477 -14.32 34.62 1.39
C SER A 477 -13.84 33.24 1.86
N ASN A 478 -12.84 33.22 2.75
CA ASN A 478 -12.28 32.00 3.34
C ASN A 478 -11.79 30.94 2.33
N VAL A 479 -11.38 31.37 1.14
CA VAL A 479 -10.78 30.49 0.12
C VAL A 479 -9.31 30.22 0.46
N LYS A 480 -8.94 28.95 0.52
CA LYS A 480 -7.58 28.43 0.73
C LYS A 480 -6.82 28.27 -0.58
N SER A 481 -7.47 27.76 -1.64
CA SER A 481 -6.84 27.53 -2.95
C SER A 481 -7.84 27.59 -4.09
N VAL A 482 -7.35 27.84 -5.30
CA VAL A 482 -8.16 27.94 -6.52
C VAL A 482 -7.60 27.10 -7.66
N TYR A 483 -8.51 26.51 -8.44
CA TYR A 483 -8.18 25.69 -9.60
C TYR A 483 -9.04 26.12 -10.79
N ALA A 484 -8.41 26.17 -11.96
CA ALA A 484 -9.11 26.35 -13.22
C ALA A 484 -9.05 25.03 -13.98
N HIS A 485 -10.18 24.65 -14.57
CA HIS A 485 -10.33 23.41 -15.30
C HIS A 485 -10.54 23.66 -16.79
N GLY A 486 -10.34 22.64 -17.60
CA GLY A 486 -10.67 22.61 -19.01
C GLY A 486 -11.96 23.38 -19.39
N GLY A 487 -11.88 24.30 -20.37
CA GLY A 487 -12.99 25.17 -20.75
C GLY A 487 -13.20 26.39 -19.84
N SER A 488 -14.27 26.37 -19.04
CA SER A 488 -14.75 27.50 -18.20
C SER A 488 -15.20 27.05 -16.80
N THR A 489 -14.72 25.89 -16.32
CA THR A 489 -15.10 25.38 -15.00
C THR A 489 -14.02 25.71 -13.99
N LEU A 490 -14.41 26.12 -12.80
CA LEU A 490 -13.52 26.63 -11.76
C LEU A 490 -13.83 25.94 -10.44
N THR A 491 -12.82 25.77 -9.59
CA THR A 491 -12.96 25.25 -8.23
C THR A 491 -12.28 26.18 -7.24
N ALA A 492 -12.92 26.37 -6.09
CA ALA A 492 -12.31 26.97 -4.90
C ALA A 492 -12.43 25.96 -3.74
N ILE A 493 -11.35 25.79 -2.98
CA ILE A 493 -11.36 25.04 -1.72
C ILE A 493 -11.32 26.05 -0.60
N LEU A 494 -12.24 25.94 0.36
CA LEU A 494 -12.35 26.84 1.51
C LEU A 494 -11.50 26.32 2.69
N SER A 495 -11.20 27.19 3.65
CA SER A 495 -10.44 26.87 4.86
C SER A 495 -11.11 25.82 5.77
N ASN A 496 -12.40 25.53 5.57
CA ASN A 496 -13.15 24.47 6.25
C ASN A 496 -13.29 23.20 5.38
N ASN A 497 -12.42 23.04 4.39
CA ASN A 497 -12.40 21.95 3.41
C ASN A 497 -13.66 21.82 2.53
N GLN A 498 -14.58 22.79 2.55
CA GLN A 498 -15.67 22.83 1.57
C GLN A 498 -15.11 23.10 0.17
N ILE A 499 -15.64 22.37 -0.81
CA ILE A 499 -15.26 22.51 -2.21
C ILE A 499 -16.41 23.15 -2.95
N VAL A 500 -16.13 24.24 -3.65
CA VAL A 500 -17.10 24.96 -4.49
C VAL A 500 -16.63 24.87 -5.93
N MET A 501 -17.39 24.16 -6.77
CA MET A 501 -17.12 24.03 -8.20
C MET A 501 -18.24 24.68 -9.01
N TRP A 502 -17.90 25.51 -9.98
CA TRP A 502 -18.90 26.22 -10.80
C TRP A 502 -18.44 26.50 -12.23
N GLY A 503 -19.40 26.83 -13.09
CA GLY A 503 -19.16 27.19 -14.49
C GLY A 503 -19.89 26.25 -15.44
N LYS A 504 -19.23 25.90 -16.54
CA LYS A 504 -19.81 25.14 -17.65
C LYS A 504 -20.30 23.74 -17.24
N ASN A 505 -21.52 23.39 -17.65
CA ASN A 505 -22.25 22.15 -17.33
C ASN A 505 -22.44 21.23 -18.55
N ASP A 506 -22.06 21.64 -19.75
CA ASP A 506 -22.51 21.03 -21.00
C ASP A 506 -22.06 19.58 -21.25
N THR A 507 -21.36 18.88 -20.33
CA THR A 507 -21.58 17.42 -20.17
C THR A 507 -20.83 16.63 -19.09
N VAL A 508 -19.74 17.06 -18.43
CA VAL A 508 -19.03 16.08 -17.55
C VAL A 508 -18.34 16.63 -16.30
N GLN A 509 -17.85 17.87 -16.25
CA GLN A 509 -16.94 18.25 -15.14
C GLN A 509 -17.65 18.40 -13.79
N VAL A 510 -18.62 19.32 -13.66
CA VAL A 510 -19.33 19.48 -12.38
C VAL A 510 -20.19 18.24 -12.06
N VAL A 511 -20.86 17.69 -13.08
CA VAL A 511 -21.73 16.51 -12.95
C VAL A 511 -20.95 15.25 -12.63
N GLY A 512 -19.76 15.07 -13.22
CA GLY A 512 -18.93 13.88 -13.00
C GLY A 512 -18.39 13.80 -11.59
N LEU A 513 -17.98 14.93 -11.01
CA LEU A 513 -17.61 14.98 -9.59
C LEU A 513 -18.81 14.63 -8.69
N LYS A 514 -20.00 15.17 -9.01
CA LYS A 514 -21.23 14.80 -8.30
C LYS A 514 -21.52 13.30 -8.40
N ASN A 515 -21.40 12.72 -9.60
CA ASN A 515 -21.64 11.29 -9.82
C ASN A 515 -20.65 10.40 -9.06
N LEU A 516 -19.38 10.80 -8.94
CA LEU A 516 -18.39 10.08 -8.12
C LEU A 516 -18.79 10.07 -6.64
N VAL A 517 -19.24 11.21 -6.12
CA VAL A 517 -19.74 11.32 -4.74
C VAL A 517 -21.00 10.47 -4.55
N ASP A 518 -21.99 10.58 -5.45
CA ASP A 518 -23.22 9.81 -5.38
C ASP A 518 -22.99 8.28 -5.49
N ALA A 519 -21.97 7.87 -6.24
CA ALA A 519 -21.56 6.48 -6.38
C ALA A 519 -20.79 5.94 -5.15
N GLY A 520 -20.53 6.78 -4.14
CA GLY A 520 -19.74 6.40 -2.97
C GLY A 520 -18.25 6.19 -3.28
N SER A 521 -17.75 6.70 -4.41
CA SER A 521 -16.33 6.57 -4.79
C SER A 521 -15.41 7.45 -3.96
N LEU A 522 -15.98 8.42 -3.23
CA LEU A 522 -15.28 9.35 -2.34
C LEU A 522 -15.88 9.27 -0.94
N PRO A 523 -15.44 8.31 -0.10
CA PRO A 523 -15.95 8.15 1.27
C PRO A 523 -15.80 9.46 2.07
N GLY A 524 -16.79 9.80 2.89
CA GLY A 524 -16.76 11.00 3.73
C GLY A 524 -17.03 12.32 3.00
N VAL A 525 -17.14 12.32 1.66
CA VAL A 525 -17.51 13.50 0.87
C VAL A 525 -19.02 13.53 0.65
N THR A 526 -19.65 14.69 0.83
CA THR A 526 -21.11 14.85 0.72
C THR A 526 -21.47 16.06 -0.15
N VAL A 527 -22.49 15.89 -0.99
CA VAL A 527 -23.08 17.00 -1.76
C VAL A 527 -24.00 17.81 -0.87
N THR A 528 -23.65 19.07 -0.61
CA THR A 528 -24.46 19.98 0.23
C THR A 528 -25.37 20.87 -0.61
N ARG A 529 -24.93 21.24 -1.82
CA ARG A 529 -25.73 21.99 -2.77
C ARG A 529 -25.38 21.61 -4.19
N TYR A 530 -26.40 21.44 -5.02
CA TYR A 530 -26.27 21.29 -6.46
C TYR A 530 -27.36 22.10 -7.16
N ALA A 531 -26.97 22.96 -8.09
CA ALA A 531 -27.88 23.79 -8.86
C ALA A 531 -27.48 23.78 -10.33
N THR A 532 -28.46 23.69 -11.22
CA THR A 532 -28.28 23.84 -12.68
C THR A 532 -29.00 25.10 -13.15
N GLY A 533 -28.32 25.91 -13.97
CA GLY A 533 -28.83 27.16 -14.52
C GLY A 533 -29.31 27.04 -15.97
N THR A 534 -29.90 28.11 -16.50
CA THR A 534 -30.08 28.29 -17.95
C THR A 534 -28.72 28.60 -18.60
N GLN A 535 -28.49 28.16 -19.84
CA GLN A 535 -27.19 28.24 -20.58
C GLN A 535 -26.14 27.15 -20.26
N ASN A 536 -26.58 25.98 -19.79
CA ASN A 536 -25.71 24.85 -19.43
C ASN A 536 -24.68 25.24 -18.35
N ASP A 537 -25.15 25.70 -17.20
CA ASP A 537 -24.31 26.04 -16.05
C ASP A 537 -24.64 25.19 -14.84
N ALA A 538 -23.63 24.92 -14.02
CA ALA A 538 -23.80 24.18 -12.78
C ALA A 538 -22.96 24.78 -11.66
N GLN A 539 -23.50 24.67 -10.46
CA GLN A 539 -22.77 24.89 -9.23
C GLN A 539 -22.91 23.64 -8.34
N LEU A 540 -21.79 23.17 -7.83
CA LEU A 540 -21.69 22.09 -6.87
C LEU A 540 -20.95 22.59 -5.63
N VAL A 541 -21.50 22.31 -4.46
CA VAL A 541 -20.86 22.54 -3.17
C VAL A 541 -20.77 21.21 -2.44
N LEU A 542 -19.56 20.84 -2.03
CA LEU A 542 -19.26 19.63 -1.29
C LEU A 542 -18.75 19.97 0.11
N SER A 543 -19.03 19.10 1.07
CA SER A 543 -18.37 19.09 2.38
C SER A 543 -17.66 17.77 2.62
N GLN A 544 -16.52 17.84 3.29
CA GLN A 544 -15.71 16.71 3.75
C GLN A 544 -15.13 17.04 5.13
N SER A 545 -14.54 16.05 5.81
CA SER A 545 -13.88 16.19 7.11
C SER A 545 -12.65 17.10 7.08
N ASN A 546 -12.10 17.38 8.27
CA ASN A 546 -10.82 18.10 8.42
C ASN A 546 -9.66 17.32 7.79
N ASP A 547 -9.72 16.00 7.88
CA ASP A 547 -8.93 15.04 7.10
C ASP A 547 -9.65 14.81 5.76
N PRO A 548 -9.21 15.46 4.66
CA PRO A 548 -9.97 15.54 3.44
C PRO A 548 -9.68 14.35 2.52
N THR A 549 -10.73 13.63 2.11
CA THR A 549 -10.63 12.56 1.11
C THR A 549 -10.08 13.08 -0.21
N ILE A 550 -10.42 14.30 -0.63
CA ILE A 550 -9.91 14.89 -1.88
C ILE A 550 -8.67 15.73 -1.56
N ARG A 551 -7.48 15.29 -1.99
CA ARG A 551 -6.20 15.99 -1.78
C ARG A 551 -6.00 17.13 -2.76
N LYS A 552 -6.09 16.82 -4.06
CA LYS A 552 -5.66 17.74 -5.12
C LYS A 552 -6.54 17.59 -6.34
N PHE A 553 -6.87 18.71 -6.96
CA PHE A 553 -7.44 18.73 -8.30
C PHE A 553 -6.32 18.92 -9.32
N PHE A 554 -6.47 18.26 -10.45
CA PHE A 554 -5.67 18.55 -11.63
C PHE A 554 -6.59 18.82 -12.81
N SER A 555 -6.13 19.70 -13.69
CA SER A 555 -6.84 20.03 -14.91
C SER A 555 -6.07 19.50 -16.10
N THR A 556 -6.83 19.19 -17.14
CA THR A 556 -6.27 19.05 -18.49
C THR A 556 -6.53 20.33 -19.28
N HIS A 557 -5.68 20.64 -20.25
CA HIS A 557 -5.94 21.75 -21.19
C HIS A 557 -7.18 21.50 -22.07
N GLY A 558 -7.67 20.25 -22.09
CA GLY A 558 -8.86 19.79 -22.80
C GLY A 558 -10.17 19.95 -21.99
N TYR A 559 -11.03 18.94 -22.05
CA TYR A 559 -12.36 18.92 -21.40
C TYR A 559 -12.44 17.92 -20.23
N TRP A 560 -11.28 17.55 -19.68
CA TRP A 560 -11.17 16.58 -18.60
C TRP A 560 -10.83 17.29 -17.29
N THR A 561 -11.31 16.71 -16.20
CA THR A 561 -10.96 17.08 -14.84
C THR A 561 -10.62 15.81 -14.09
N GLY A 562 -9.69 15.89 -13.15
CA GLY A 562 -9.52 14.82 -12.21
C GLY A 562 -9.14 15.33 -10.84
N LEU A 563 -9.13 14.39 -9.92
CA LEU A 563 -8.62 14.58 -8.58
C LEU A 563 -7.80 13.36 -8.15
N LEU A 564 -6.88 13.62 -7.23
CA LEU A 564 -6.23 12.60 -6.45
C LEU A 564 -6.88 12.57 -5.08
N ASP A 565 -7.31 11.39 -4.64
CA ASP A 565 -7.82 11.22 -3.29
C ASP A 565 -6.69 10.92 -2.29
N ARG A 566 -7.07 10.78 -1.01
CA ARG A 566 -6.13 10.58 0.08
C ARG A 566 -5.41 9.23 0.04
N ASP A 567 -5.92 8.24 -0.64
CA ASP A 567 -5.28 6.93 -0.67
C ASP A 567 -4.41 6.79 -1.95
N GLY A 568 -4.04 7.92 -2.58
CA GLY A 568 -3.30 7.94 -3.84
C GLY A 568 -4.12 7.38 -5.00
N LYS A 569 -5.46 7.35 -4.88
CA LYS A 569 -6.32 6.86 -5.94
C LYS A 569 -6.76 7.98 -6.87
N LEU A 570 -6.55 7.73 -8.16
CA LEU A 570 -6.80 8.67 -9.22
C LEU A 570 -8.24 8.58 -9.73
N HIS A 571 -8.98 9.67 -9.63
CA HIS A 571 -10.31 9.80 -10.21
C HIS A 571 -10.25 10.81 -11.34
N ALA A 572 -10.45 10.36 -12.58
CA ALA A 572 -10.54 11.25 -13.73
C ALA A 572 -11.90 11.10 -14.41
N TRP A 573 -12.48 12.23 -14.81
CA TRP A 573 -13.75 12.27 -15.50
C TRP A 573 -13.78 13.43 -16.50
N GLY A 574 -14.52 13.25 -17.58
CA GLY A 574 -14.48 14.21 -18.67
C GLY A 574 -14.80 13.57 -20.01
N ALA A 575 -15.13 14.40 -20.99
CA ALA A 575 -15.26 13.96 -22.37
C ALA A 575 -14.56 14.97 -23.26
N SER A 576 -13.57 14.52 -24.04
CA SER A 576 -13.14 15.27 -25.21
C SER A 576 -14.16 15.02 -26.33
N TRP A 577 -14.32 16.01 -27.23
CA TRP A 577 -15.07 15.86 -28.48
C TRP A 577 -14.56 14.69 -29.35
N ALA A 578 -13.33 14.22 -29.09
CA ALA A 578 -12.70 13.10 -29.77
C ALA A 578 -12.67 11.79 -28.97
N VAL A 579 -12.93 11.80 -27.65
CA VAL A 579 -12.89 10.60 -26.78
C VAL A 579 -13.85 10.77 -25.61
N PRO A 580 -15.08 10.23 -25.67
CA PRO A 580 -15.98 10.17 -24.53
C PRO A 580 -15.55 9.05 -23.57
N ASN A 581 -15.42 9.35 -22.27
CA ASN A 581 -15.32 8.39 -21.17
C ASN A 581 -14.28 7.26 -21.34
N SER A 582 -12.98 7.60 -21.35
CA SER A 582 -11.94 6.60 -21.07
C SER A 582 -11.73 6.53 -19.55
N PRO A 583 -12.18 5.46 -18.86
CA PRO A 583 -11.90 5.30 -17.45
C PRO A 583 -10.38 5.22 -17.23
N VAL A 584 -9.91 5.70 -16.08
CA VAL A 584 -8.54 5.44 -15.64
C VAL A 584 -8.35 3.92 -15.62
N PRO A 585 -7.33 3.37 -16.29
CA PRO A 585 -7.05 1.94 -16.22
C PRO A 585 -6.93 1.50 -14.75
N ALA A 586 -7.53 0.37 -14.38
CA ALA A 586 -7.54 -0.06 -12.98
C ALA A 586 -6.12 -0.23 -12.42
N ALA A 587 -5.18 -0.73 -13.24
CA ALA A 587 -3.76 -0.85 -12.93
C ALA A 587 -3.00 0.50 -12.87
N MET A 588 -3.65 1.64 -13.10
CA MET A 588 -3.08 2.99 -12.96
C MET A 588 -3.86 3.84 -11.95
N ALA A 589 -4.88 3.25 -11.32
CA ALA A 589 -5.82 4.01 -10.51
C ALA A 589 -5.36 4.20 -9.07
N SER A 590 -4.31 3.52 -8.60
CA SER A 590 -3.79 3.55 -7.22
C SER A 590 -2.29 3.85 -7.21
N ASN A 591 -1.76 4.19 -6.04
CA ASN A 591 -0.35 4.58 -5.85
C ASN A 591 0.08 5.75 -6.75
N VAL A 592 -0.87 6.61 -7.11
CA VAL A 592 -0.60 7.82 -7.88
C VAL A 592 -0.22 8.93 -6.92
N VAL A 593 0.87 9.62 -7.21
CA VAL A 593 1.33 10.77 -6.40
C VAL A 593 1.14 12.10 -7.13
N ALA A 594 1.10 12.08 -8.46
CA ALA A 594 0.78 13.27 -9.26
C ALA A 594 0.10 12.90 -10.57
N ALA A 595 -0.71 13.81 -11.11
CA ALA A 595 -1.33 13.65 -12.42
C ALA A 595 -1.36 14.98 -13.20
N ALA A 596 -1.25 14.89 -14.51
CA ALA A 596 -1.30 16.02 -15.42
C ALA A 596 -2.10 15.69 -16.68
N GLY A 597 -2.73 16.71 -17.26
CA GLY A 597 -3.60 16.53 -18.41
C GLY A 597 -3.30 17.40 -19.62
N GLY A 598 -3.24 16.78 -20.79
CA GLY A 598 -3.09 17.45 -22.08
C GLY A 598 -4.43 17.76 -22.74
N GLU A 599 -4.43 17.97 -24.06
CA GLU A 599 -5.66 18.23 -24.82
C GLU A 599 -6.52 16.96 -24.97
N ASN A 600 -5.90 15.82 -25.27
CA ASN A 600 -6.59 14.53 -25.52
C ASN A 600 -5.96 13.33 -24.79
N PHE A 601 -5.09 13.58 -23.81
CA PHE A 601 -4.40 12.55 -23.03
C PHE A 601 -4.13 13.05 -21.61
N ALA A 602 -3.71 12.13 -20.75
CA ALA A 602 -3.23 12.45 -19.41
C ALA A 602 -2.06 11.55 -19.02
N LEU A 603 -1.36 11.99 -17.99
CA LEU A 603 -0.18 11.37 -17.43
C LEU A 603 -0.33 11.29 -15.91
N ALA A 604 0.31 10.29 -15.31
CA ALA A 604 0.43 10.18 -13.87
C ALA A 604 1.84 9.75 -13.50
N LEU A 605 2.25 10.14 -12.29
CA LEU A 605 3.37 9.56 -11.57
C LEU A 605 2.79 8.50 -10.64
N VAL A 606 3.22 7.26 -10.84
CA VAL A 606 2.88 6.11 -10.02
C VAL A 606 4.13 5.68 -9.29
N LEU A 607 3.99 5.25 -8.03
CA LEU A 607 5.10 4.70 -7.26
C LEU A 607 5.76 3.51 -7.99
N ASP A 608 7.08 3.46 -7.88
CA ASP A 608 8.02 2.48 -8.45
C ASP A 608 9.25 2.50 -7.52
N GLN A 609 9.12 1.82 -6.37
CA GLN A 609 9.94 2.10 -5.20
C GLN A 609 11.36 1.51 -5.28
N ASP A 610 11.54 0.37 -5.93
CA ASP A 610 12.86 -0.17 -6.29
C ASP A 610 13.43 0.48 -7.56
N GLY A 611 12.58 0.92 -8.50
CA GLY A 611 12.99 1.61 -9.73
C GLY A 611 13.30 0.66 -10.88
N ASP A 612 12.75 -0.55 -10.87
CA ASP A 612 12.91 -1.57 -11.91
C ASP A 612 12.07 -1.26 -13.18
N GLY A 613 11.09 -0.35 -13.06
CA GLY A 613 10.19 0.05 -14.13
C GLY A 613 8.84 -0.67 -14.13
N LEU A 614 8.53 -1.51 -13.14
CA LEU A 614 7.19 -1.90 -12.72
C LEU A 614 6.62 -0.84 -11.76
N ALA A 615 5.36 -1.00 -11.39
CA ALA A 615 4.68 -0.04 -10.52
C ALA A 615 4.25 -0.79 -9.28
N ASP A 616 4.39 -0.22 -8.09
CA ASP A 616 4.13 -0.94 -6.84
C ASP A 616 2.74 -1.60 -6.79
N ASN A 617 1.75 -1.06 -7.52
CA ASN A 617 0.40 -1.60 -7.52
C ASN A 617 0.20 -2.82 -8.45
N VAL A 618 1.16 -3.13 -9.33
CA VAL A 618 1.17 -4.38 -10.10
C VAL A 618 1.97 -5.47 -9.39
N GLU A 619 2.79 -5.11 -8.41
CA GLU A 619 3.71 -5.97 -7.66
C GLU A 619 3.08 -6.39 -6.35
N THR A 620 2.50 -7.59 -6.34
CA THR A 620 1.58 -7.99 -5.28
C THR A 620 2.24 -8.70 -4.10
N GLY A 621 3.54 -9.01 -4.18
CA GLY A 621 4.28 -9.76 -3.17
C GLY A 621 3.67 -11.13 -2.88
N THR A 622 3.09 -11.76 -3.90
CA THR A 622 2.42 -13.08 -3.76
C THR A 622 3.29 -14.25 -4.17
N ASP A 623 4.52 -13.97 -4.66
CA ASP A 623 5.43 -14.95 -5.24
C ASP A 623 4.76 -15.79 -6.34
N THR A 624 3.82 -15.18 -7.07
CA THR A 624 3.03 -15.85 -8.11
C THR A 624 2.70 -14.88 -9.23
N TYR A 625 3.34 -15.07 -10.39
CA TYR A 625 3.02 -14.32 -11.59
C TYR A 625 1.66 -14.71 -12.17
N VAL A 626 0.75 -13.73 -12.23
CA VAL A 626 -0.58 -13.90 -12.81
C VAL A 626 -0.66 -13.22 -14.18
N SER A 627 -0.12 -12.00 -14.29
CA SER A 627 -0.09 -11.21 -15.52
C SER A 627 0.79 -9.96 -15.36
N VAL A 628 1.02 -9.22 -16.43
CA VAL A 628 1.70 -7.90 -16.39
C VAL A 628 1.04 -6.83 -15.49
N ASN A 629 -0.20 -7.05 -15.02
CA ASN A 629 -0.88 -6.15 -14.06
C ASN A 629 -0.99 -6.76 -12.64
N ASN A 630 -0.36 -7.91 -12.44
CA ASN A 630 -0.27 -8.66 -11.17
C ASN A 630 0.92 -9.62 -11.30
N THR A 631 2.11 -9.08 -11.13
CA THR A 631 3.40 -9.74 -11.40
C THR A 631 3.80 -10.69 -10.29
N GLY A 632 3.27 -10.49 -9.08
CA GLY A 632 3.60 -11.31 -7.91
C GLY A 632 4.92 -10.94 -7.24
N THR A 633 5.70 -10.04 -7.83
CA THR A 633 6.99 -9.51 -7.37
C THR A 633 6.86 -8.63 -6.13
N ASP A 634 7.96 -8.40 -5.41
CA ASP A 634 8.01 -7.52 -4.24
C ASP A 634 8.36 -6.09 -4.69
N PRO A 635 7.50 -5.07 -4.46
CA PRO A 635 7.73 -3.69 -4.90
C PRO A 635 8.96 -2.98 -4.28
N LEU A 636 9.72 -3.67 -3.43
CA LEU A 636 10.92 -3.18 -2.77
C LEU A 636 12.19 -3.92 -3.21
N ASP A 637 12.07 -4.87 -4.13
CA ASP A 637 13.13 -5.75 -4.60
C ASP A 637 13.14 -5.78 -6.13
N ASP A 638 14.21 -5.27 -6.75
CA ASP A 638 14.25 -5.13 -8.22
C ASP A 638 14.43 -6.45 -8.97
N ASP A 639 14.80 -7.54 -8.29
CA ASP A 639 15.08 -8.86 -8.86
C ASP A 639 14.52 -9.95 -7.94
N SER A 640 13.21 -10.22 -8.07
CA SER A 640 12.44 -11.02 -7.11
C SER A 640 12.87 -12.48 -7.05
N ASP A 641 13.39 -13.05 -8.14
CA ASP A 641 13.90 -14.43 -8.18
C ASP A 641 15.43 -14.53 -8.12
N ASN A 642 16.14 -13.41 -8.12
CA ASN A 642 17.58 -13.29 -7.97
C ASN A 642 18.38 -13.98 -9.10
N ASP A 643 17.83 -14.05 -10.31
CA ASP A 643 18.51 -14.63 -11.48
C ASP A 643 19.46 -13.63 -12.16
N GLY A 644 19.29 -12.33 -11.86
CA GLY A 644 20.08 -11.22 -12.36
C GLY A 644 19.45 -10.40 -13.48
N LEU A 645 18.24 -10.71 -13.96
CA LEU A 645 17.35 -9.78 -14.65
C LEU A 645 16.48 -9.06 -13.62
N ASN A 646 16.18 -7.78 -13.84
CA ASN A 646 15.18 -7.13 -12.98
C ASN A 646 13.76 -7.44 -13.47
N ASP A 647 12.81 -7.41 -12.54
CA ASP A 647 11.42 -7.81 -12.77
C ASP A 647 10.78 -7.03 -13.94
N GLY A 648 11.09 -5.74 -14.04
CA GLY A 648 10.68 -4.88 -15.15
C GLY A 648 11.24 -5.28 -16.50
N GLU A 649 12.53 -5.63 -16.59
CA GLU A 649 13.18 -6.13 -17.82
C GLU A 649 12.53 -7.43 -18.29
N GLU A 650 12.28 -8.33 -17.35
CA GLU A 650 11.62 -9.59 -17.60
C GLU A 650 10.22 -9.42 -18.17
N VAL A 651 9.37 -8.65 -17.49
CA VAL A 651 7.97 -8.49 -17.87
C VAL A 651 7.81 -7.64 -19.14
N ILE A 652 8.60 -6.58 -19.29
CA ILE A 652 8.43 -5.57 -20.35
C ILE A 652 9.24 -5.94 -21.60
N THR A 653 10.43 -6.51 -21.44
CA THR A 653 11.39 -6.72 -22.55
C THR A 653 11.43 -8.17 -23.01
N TYR A 654 11.60 -9.12 -22.09
CA TYR A 654 11.86 -10.52 -22.43
C TYR A 654 10.61 -11.41 -22.43
N GLY A 655 9.56 -11.00 -21.73
CA GLY A 655 8.32 -11.75 -21.58
C GLY A 655 8.47 -12.99 -20.69
N THR A 656 9.43 -12.97 -19.77
CA THR A 656 9.72 -14.04 -18.80
C THR A 656 8.85 -13.88 -17.55
N ASN A 657 8.92 -14.88 -16.65
CA ASN A 657 8.20 -14.93 -15.39
C ASN A 657 9.11 -14.45 -14.25
N PRO A 658 8.88 -13.24 -13.69
CA PRO A 658 9.82 -12.57 -12.79
C PRO A 658 9.90 -13.16 -11.36
N VAL A 659 9.33 -14.33 -11.14
CA VAL A 659 9.39 -15.04 -9.86
C VAL A 659 9.88 -16.48 -10.09
N SER A 660 10.63 -16.70 -11.16
CA SER A 660 11.04 -18.01 -11.63
C SER A 660 12.33 -17.90 -12.44
N GLU A 661 13.46 -18.19 -11.77
CA GLU A 661 14.81 -18.12 -12.37
C GLU A 661 14.91 -18.78 -13.76
N ASP A 662 14.12 -19.81 -14.05
CA ASP A 662 14.06 -20.51 -15.34
C ASP A 662 12.61 -20.56 -15.82
N THR A 663 12.21 -19.64 -16.72
CA THR A 663 10.82 -19.47 -17.14
C THR A 663 10.29 -20.68 -17.91
N ASP A 664 11.11 -21.31 -18.73
CA ASP A 664 10.68 -22.41 -19.61
C ASP A 664 11.01 -23.81 -19.07
N GLY A 665 11.76 -23.88 -17.98
CA GLY A 665 12.07 -25.08 -17.22
C GLY A 665 13.09 -25.99 -17.91
N ASP A 666 13.93 -25.47 -18.82
CA ASP A 666 14.94 -26.25 -19.54
C ASP A 666 16.28 -26.42 -18.83
N GLY A 667 16.45 -25.74 -17.69
CA GLY A 667 17.58 -25.85 -16.77
C GLY A 667 18.67 -24.79 -16.96
N VAL A 668 18.39 -23.72 -17.70
CA VAL A 668 19.21 -22.50 -17.78
C VAL A 668 18.35 -21.33 -17.33
N ASN A 669 18.93 -20.41 -16.55
CA ASN A 669 18.19 -19.26 -16.06
C ASN A 669 18.04 -18.19 -17.13
N ASP A 670 16.99 -17.38 -17.02
CA ASP A 670 16.57 -16.43 -18.04
C ASP A 670 17.68 -15.41 -18.35
N LYS A 671 18.38 -14.92 -17.31
CA LYS A 671 19.55 -14.05 -17.48
C LYS A 671 20.65 -14.67 -18.31
N ALA A 672 21.02 -15.92 -18.07
CA ALA A 672 22.07 -16.57 -18.84
C ALA A 672 21.65 -16.69 -20.31
N GLU A 673 20.38 -16.99 -20.58
CA GLU A 673 19.88 -17.08 -21.95
C GLU A 673 19.95 -15.75 -22.69
N VAL A 674 19.55 -14.66 -22.04
CA VAL A 674 19.72 -13.31 -22.57
C VAL A 674 21.19 -13.00 -22.88
N ASP A 675 22.11 -13.31 -21.96
CA ASP A 675 23.54 -13.08 -22.12
C ASP A 675 24.16 -13.91 -23.26
N TYR A 676 23.65 -15.13 -23.50
CA TYR A 676 24.10 -16.01 -24.58
C TYR A 676 23.31 -15.83 -25.89
N GLY A 677 22.24 -15.02 -25.90
CA GLY A 677 21.37 -14.79 -27.04
C GLY A 677 20.48 -15.98 -27.41
N THR A 678 20.16 -16.85 -26.46
CA THR A 678 19.12 -17.88 -26.58
C THR A 678 17.76 -17.32 -26.15
N SER A 679 16.73 -18.16 -26.08
CA SER A 679 15.34 -17.71 -25.92
C SER A 679 14.81 -18.12 -24.55
N PRO A 680 14.62 -17.20 -23.58
CA PRO A 680 14.23 -17.51 -22.20
C PRO A 680 12.77 -17.94 -22.02
N THR A 681 12.06 -18.22 -23.11
CA THR A 681 10.62 -18.54 -23.10
C THR A 681 10.32 -19.78 -23.92
N VAL A 682 11.35 -20.45 -24.45
CA VAL A 682 11.18 -21.56 -25.38
C VAL A 682 12.18 -22.64 -25.01
N SER A 683 11.68 -23.65 -24.29
CA SER A 683 12.48 -24.79 -23.87
C SER A 683 13.22 -25.39 -25.07
N THR A 684 14.56 -25.33 -25.05
CA THR A 684 15.39 -25.85 -26.13
C THR A 684 16.34 -26.94 -25.66
N VAL A 685 16.58 -27.93 -26.53
CA VAL A 685 17.55 -29.01 -26.27
C VAL A 685 19.00 -28.50 -26.33
N PHE A 686 19.24 -27.26 -26.75
CA PHE A 686 20.58 -26.72 -27.03
C PHE A 686 21.31 -26.23 -25.76
N ASN A 687 20.57 -25.92 -24.69
CA ASN A 687 21.09 -25.33 -23.46
C ASN A 687 21.93 -26.30 -22.60
N ARG A 688 21.88 -27.61 -22.89
CA ARG A 688 22.77 -28.62 -22.28
C ARG A 688 24.25 -28.50 -22.71
N LEU A 689 24.58 -27.64 -23.67
CA LEU A 689 25.97 -27.35 -24.10
C LEU A 689 26.70 -26.33 -23.23
N ILE A 690 25.98 -25.53 -22.42
CA ILE A 690 26.56 -24.39 -21.69
C ILE A 690 27.08 -24.83 -20.30
N ASN A 691 26.40 -25.78 -19.65
CA ASN A 691 26.82 -26.39 -18.36
C ASN A 691 27.70 -27.64 -18.55
N GLY A 692 28.91 -27.43 -19.09
CA GLY A 692 30.05 -28.35 -19.23
C GLY A 692 29.91 -29.85 -18.89
N SER A 693 29.96 -30.70 -19.91
CA SER A 693 30.99 -31.75 -20.08
C SER A 693 30.71 -32.54 -21.35
N PHE A 694 31.64 -32.52 -22.32
CA PHE A 694 31.65 -33.57 -23.33
C PHE A 694 32.14 -34.85 -22.64
N GLU A 695 31.34 -35.92 -22.64
CA GLU A 695 31.82 -37.28 -22.37
C GLU A 695 32.83 -37.78 -23.45
N ASP A 696 33.16 -36.96 -24.46
CA ASP A 696 34.09 -37.30 -25.55
C ASP A 696 35.41 -36.48 -25.54
N GLY A 697 35.73 -35.78 -24.44
CA GLY A 697 37.10 -35.32 -24.21
C GLY A 697 37.70 -34.31 -25.21
N THR A 698 36.91 -33.36 -25.76
CA THR A 698 37.46 -32.24 -26.55
C THR A 698 37.26 -30.88 -25.87
N GLU A 699 38.28 -30.02 -25.94
CA GLU A 699 38.43 -28.77 -25.19
C GLU A 699 37.52 -27.61 -25.64
N LYS A 700 37.27 -26.69 -24.71
CA LYS A 700 36.48 -25.44 -24.83
C LYS A 700 37.08 -24.47 -25.88
N PRO A 701 36.30 -23.80 -26.76
CA PRO A 701 36.83 -22.71 -27.56
C PRO A 701 36.98 -21.44 -26.69
N SER A 702 38.10 -20.73 -26.87
CA SER A 702 38.45 -19.53 -26.11
C SER A 702 37.63 -18.30 -26.53
N PRO A 703 37.40 -17.32 -25.62
CA PRO A 703 36.66 -16.10 -25.96
C PRO A 703 37.50 -15.23 -26.90
N GLY A 704 37.00 -15.01 -28.12
CA GLY A 704 37.61 -14.11 -29.11
C GLY A 704 37.86 -14.70 -30.51
N GLY A 705 37.42 -15.93 -30.80
CA GLY A 705 37.50 -16.51 -32.15
C GLY A 705 36.25 -16.19 -32.99
N ASN A 706 36.45 -15.66 -34.20
CA ASN A 706 35.38 -15.49 -35.20
C ASN A 706 34.57 -16.79 -35.37
N LEU A 707 33.23 -16.66 -35.32
CA LEU A 707 32.30 -17.73 -35.67
C LEU A 707 32.68 -18.35 -37.03
N PRO A 708 32.68 -19.68 -37.18
CA PRO A 708 32.95 -20.30 -38.48
C PRO A 708 31.82 -19.95 -39.44
N THR A 709 32.19 -19.43 -40.61
CA THR A 709 31.28 -19.21 -41.73
C THR A 709 30.59 -20.52 -42.11
N HIS A 710 29.25 -20.47 -42.12
CA HIS A 710 28.33 -21.53 -42.52
C HIS A 710 28.78 -22.21 -43.83
N GLN A 711 29.06 -23.52 -43.79
CA GLN A 711 29.08 -24.35 -44.99
C GLN A 711 27.69 -24.97 -45.16
N ASP A 712 26.92 -24.42 -46.08
CA ASP A 712 25.70 -25.03 -46.61
C ASP A 712 26.06 -26.37 -47.26
N ASN A 713 25.82 -27.51 -46.58
CA ASN A 713 25.53 -28.82 -47.18
C ASN A 713 25.38 -29.97 -46.16
N VAL A 714 24.57 -29.79 -45.10
CA VAL A 714 24.09 -30.93 -44.30
C VAL A 714 22.56 -31.04 -44.44
N PRO A 715 22.03 -32.11 -45.07
CA PRO A 715 20.58 -32.28 -45.21
C PRO A 715 20.00 -32.71 -43.86
N GLY A 716 19.20 -31.84 -43.23
CA GLY A 716 18.46 -32.25 -42.03
C GLY A 716 17.81 -31.12 -41.22
N TRP A 717 18.29 -29.88 -41.32
CA TRP A 717 17.76 -28.78 -40.52
C TRP A 717 16.97 -27.82 -41.39
N LYS A 718 15.65 -27.84 -41.24
CA LYS A 718 14.78 -26.72 -41.61
C LYS A 718 14.56 -25.90 -40.36
N THR A 719 14.95 -24.63 -40.39
CA THR A 719 14.51 -23.62 -39.44
C THR A 719 13.03 -23.32 -39.67
N THR A 720 12.22 -23.38 -38.62
CA THR A 720 10.93 -22.67 -38.53
C THR A 720 11.07 -21.61 -37.47
#